data_AF-A0A426TYC9-F1
#
_entry.id   AF-A0A426TYC9-F1
#
_cell.length_a   1.000
_cell.length_b   1.000
_cell.length_c   1.000
_cell.angle_alpha   90.00
_cell.angle_beta   90.00
_cell.angle_gamma   90.00
#
_symmetry.space_group_name_H-M   'P 1'
#
loop_
_entity.id
_entity.type
_entity.pdbx_description
1 polymer ?
#
loop_
_entity_poly.entity_id
_entity_poly.type
_entity_poly.pdbx_seq_one_letter_code
_entity_poly.pdbx_strand_id
1 'polypeptide(L)'
;MVTMKPLPPHHSPPRSVETLRIEFQAVTEHQRIQVMLNAPGLPMFGGLFRSSQQTLTMADMIAVQRDYLDQLHCFHGLDVVPDPGPLLNGLDVVPDPGPLLNLGRRVATLLPATARQGIITAVDRARRRGCPLQIILECTEETREVLLVPWELIALPWQGGDRDDFLLLDATITLVRQVRGAGVQRPPQLRQPLTVQALLADPLDGEPIDYAPTYAALEQTLTPPVAAASWYAGVGTLSALAERLRLHSPQVLHLLCHGQEATLSAGAKRHDLIFTHEDGQQQRVSAFELAPLLSLAPQLQMILLQACYSGSTPPQTSKSATDSDSVVGARRAIESIALALVRKGVPAVVAMQGQVAQDAAAIFIQTLYSELQRGQHLDGAVAAGRLAMHAAGSALDWSLPVVYQGSRPADPVTWYTRLADRAGTALRDPAVQRMLRGMVLLWALILLVGGISLWLLVPEGRKIPLTTPLQALRIWVGVGLTGPAIIAAGQRDVAQRAALDRKVRRAVRYAQWGGAYMGFALAGIVGLSLWVTLWLLGAFAWMPAAWAWFSFGIVLLAALGASYIISRSQQHSAMILTQVDASIFDWRMLLVLLVVAVTLLAVPFFVLFLLSNEFAGYCYLGPAAIALALILVSMVILGGRGSDG
;
A
#
# COMPACT_ATOMS: atom_id res chain seq x y z
N MET A 1 -6.77 -13.13 -60.17
CA MET A 1 -6.49 -12.04 -59.20
C MET A 1 -7.73 -11.84 -58.34
N VAL A 2 -7.76 -12.46 -57.16
CA VAL A 2 -8.78 -12.19 -56.14
C VAL A 2 -8.07 -11.45 -55.01
N THR A 3 -8.27 -10.14 -54.95
CA THR A 3 -7.76 -9.27 -53.89
C THR A 3 -8.43 -9.62 -52.58
N MET A 4 -7.73 -10.33 -51.70
CA MET A 4 -8.14 -10.48 -50.30
C MET A 4 -7.99 -9.15 -49.58
N LYS A 5 -9.11 -8.61 -49.11
CA LYS A 5 -9.19 -7.43 -48.26
C LYS A 5 -8.61 -7.79 -46.88
N PRO A 6 -7.74 -6.97 -46.26
CA PRO A 6 -7.22 -7.25 -44.93
C PRO A 6 -8.37 -7.23 -43.90
N LEU A 7 -8.43 -8.25 -43.05
CA LEU A 7 -9.35 -8.30 -41.91
C LEU A 7 -9.08 -7.10 -40.99
N PRO A 8 -10.12 -6.43 -40.46
CA PRO A 8 -9.93 -5.38 -39.47
C PRO A 8 -9.34 -5.96 -38.18
N PRO A 9 -8.54 -5.20 -37.42
CA PRO A 9 -8.00 -5.64 -36.14
C PRO A 9 -9.16 -5.89 -35.18
N HIS A 10 -9.25 -7.12 -34.66
CA HIS A 10 -10.11 -7.44 -33.53
C HIS A 10 -9.62 -6.67 -32.30
N HIS A 11 -10.10 -5.44 -32.12
CA HIS A 11 -10.09 -4.79 -30.81
C HIS A 11 -11.13 -5.48 -29.92
N SER A 12 -10.77 -6.65 -29.38
CA SER A 12 -11.44 -7.18 -28.20
C SER A 12 -11.33 -6.12 -27.10
N PRO A 13 -12.43 -5.76 -26.41
CA PRO A 13 -12.32 -4.91 -25.22
C PRO A 13 -11.33 -5.56 -24.24
N PRO A 14 -10.54 -4.78 -23.47
CA PRO A 14 -9.58 -5.35 -22.55
C PRO A 14 -10.33 -6.33 -21.64
N ARG A 15 -9.89 -7.61 -21.63
CA ARG A 15 -10.43 -8.60 -20.69
C ARG A 15 -10.32 -7.99 -19.30
N SER A 16 -11.44 -7.91 -18.59
CA SER A 16 -11.49 -7.34 -17.25
C SER A 16 -10.52 -8.11 -16.35
N VAL A 17 -9.40 -7.50 -15.93
CA VAL A 17 -8.44 -8.14 -15.02
C VAL A 17 -9.00 -8.07 -13.59
N GLU A 18 -9.00 -9.19 -12.87
CA GLU A 18 -9.30 -9.18 -11.45
C GLU A 18 -8.03 -8.77 -10.69
N THR A 19 -8.13 -7.82 -9.75
CA THR A 19 -6.97 -7.34 -8.99
C THR A 19 -7.12 -7.66 -7.51
N LEU A 20 -6.12 -8.34 -6.94
CA LEU A 20 -5.97 -8.55 -5.50
C LEU A 20 -4.76 -7.77 -5.02
N ARG A 21 -4.96 -6.86 -4.05
CA ARG A 21 -3.88 -6.10 -3.44
C ARG A 21 -3.58 -6.64 -2.05
N ILE A 22 -2.32 -6.94 -1.80
CA ILE A 22 -1.78 -7.35 -0.50
C ILE A 22 -0.97 -6.18 0.03
N GLU A 23 -1.48 -5.49 1.06
CA GLU A 23 -0.85 -4.32 1.65
C GLU A 23 -0.12 -4.66 2.94
N PHE A 24 1.13 -4.23 3.06
CA PHE A 24 1.96 -4.38 4.24
C PHE A 24 2.14 -3.03 4.91
N GLN A 25 1.76 -2.91 6.19
CA GLN A 25 1.85 -1.68 6.97
C GLN A 25 2.53 -1.94 8.32
N ALA A 26 3.37 -1.01 8.76
CA ALA A 26 4.04 -1.11 10.06
C ALA A 26 3.05 -0.88 11.21
N VAL A 27 3.08 -1.74 12.22
CA VAL A 27 2.37 -1.55 13.48
C VAL A 27 3.32 -0.87 14.47
N THR A 28 2.86 0.19 15.12
CA THR A 28 3.65 1.06 16.02
C THR A 28 4.24 0.36 17.25
N GLU A 29 3.95 -0.92 17.46
CA GLU A 29 4.44 -1.74 18.56
C GLU A 29 5.18 -2.98 18.04
N HIS A 30 6.45 -3.15 18.44
CA HIS A 30 7.28 -4.37 18.31
C HIS A 30 7.82 -4.76 16.92
N GLN A 31 8.06 -3.83 15.97
CA GLN A 31 8.58 -4.17 14.62
C GLN A 31 7.71 -5.21 13.89
N ARG A 32 6.39 -5.15 14.11
CA ARG A 32 5.42 -6.08 13.54
C ARG A 32 4.82 -5.48 12.28
N ILE A 33 4.68 -6.29 11.23
CA ILE A 33 4.06 -5.89 9.98
C ILE A 33 2.64 -6.47 9.92
N GLN A 34 1.64 -5.59 9.74
CA GLN A 34 0.26 -5.96 9.50
C GLN A 34 0.02 -6.17 8.01
N VAL A 35 -0.61 -7.30 7.68
CA VAL A 35 -1.02 -7.64 6.32
C VAL A 35 -2.51 -7.35 6.15
N MET A 36 -2.86 -6.57 5.14
CA MET A 36 -4.24 -6.30 4.75
C MET A 36 -4.50 -6.76 3.32
N LEU A 37 -5.62 -7.45 3.10
CA LEU A 37 -6.08 -7.78 1.77
C LEU A 37 -7.13 -6.76 1.30
N ASN A 38 -6.96 -6.26 0.10
CA ASN A 38 -7.93 -5.41 -0.56
C ASN A 38 -8.20 -5.93 -1.98
N ALA A 39 -9.43 -6.37 -2.22
CA ALA A 39 -9.88 -6.79 -3.54
C ALA A 39 -11.32 -6.29 -3.80
N PRO A 40 -11.60 -5.68 -4.97
CA PRO A 40 -12.92 -5.22 -5.31
C PRO A 40 -13.96 -6.37 -5.26
N GLY A 41 -14.95 -6.24 -4.36
CA GLY A 41 -16.05 -7.19 -4.22
C GLY A 41 -15.71 -8.51 -3.50
N LEU A 42 -14.49 -8.72 -2.98
CA LEU A 42 -14.28 -9.71 -1.92
C LEU A 42 -14.80 -9.10 -0.61
N PRO A 43 -15.65 -9.79 0.18
CA PRO A 43 -15.97 -9.32 1.52
C PRO A 43 -14.64 -9.09 2.24
N MET A 44 -14.51 -7.96 2.97
CA MET A 44 -13.30 -7.72 3.76
C MET A 44 -13.08 -8.92 4.67
N PHE A 45 -12.06 -9.71 4.37
CA PHE A 45 -11.71 -10.88 5.18
C PHE A 45 -11.07 -10.37 6.46
N GLY A 46 -11.85 -10.43 7.53
CA GLY A 46 -11.59 -9.73 8.79
C GLY A 46 -12.64 -8.64 8.97
N GLY A 47 -13.79 -9.01 9.53
CA GLY A 47 -14.73 -8.02 10.05
C GLY A 47 -14.03 -7.07 11.02
N LEU A 48 -14.70 -5.98 11.37
CA LEU A 48 -14.28 -4.94 12.34
C LEU A 48 -13.68 -5.47 13.67
N PHE A 49 -13.76 -6.78 13.95
CA PHE A 49 -13.39 -7.43 15.20
C PHE A 49 -12.57 -8.73 15.09
N ARG A 50 -12.04 -9.12 13.91
CA ARG A 50 -11.13 -10.29 13.79
C ARG A 50 -9.92 -10.00 12.91
N SER A 51 -8.93 -9.30 13.47
CA SER A 51 -7.56 -9.38 12.94
C SER A 51 -6.93 -10.68 13.43
N SER A 52 -6.65 -11.63 12.54
CA SER A 52 -5.80 -12.77 12.92
C SER A 52 -4.41 -12.22 13.28
N GLN A 53 -3.97 -12.49 14.52
CA GLN A 53 -2.76 -11.95 15.16
C GLN A 53 -1.44 -12.55 14.62
N GLN A 54 -1.35 -12.86 13.33
CA GLN A 54 -0.07 -13.31 12.77
C GLN A 54 0.71 -12.08 12.32
N THR A 55 1.79 -11.81 13.04
CA THR A 55 2.67 -10.66 12.78
C THR A 55 3.95 -11.17 12.14
N LEU A 56 4.22 -10.68 10.93
CA LEU A 56 5.44 -11.01 10.19
C LEU A 56 6.64 -10.37 10.89
N THR A 57 7.67 -11.16 11.21
CA THR A 57 8.91 -10.67 11.81
C THR A 57 10.04 -10.59 10.80
N MET A 58 11.01 -9.70 11.05
CA MET A 58 12.22 -9.58 10.24
C MET A 58 13.02 -10.88 10.19
N ALA A 59 13.09 -11.60 11.32
CA ALA A 59 13.83 -12.84 11.42
C ALA A 59 13.25 -13.92 10.50
N ASP A 60 11.92 -14.03 10.42
CA ASP A 60 11.25 -15.00 9.54
C ASP A 60 11.55 -14.70 8.06
N MET A 61 11.50 -13.42 7.67
CA MET A 61 11.79 -13.00 6.30
C MET A 61 13.24 -13.28 5.91
N ILE A 62 14.20 -12.96 6.78
CA ILE A 62 15.62 -13.23 6.55
C ILE A 62 15.89 -14.74 6.48
N ALA A 63 15.23 -15.54 7.33
CA ALA A 63 15.38 -16.99 7.31
C ALA A 63 14.90 -17.58 5.98
N VAL A 64 13.70 -17.20 5.52
CA VAL A 64 13.16 -17.65 4.24
C VAL A 64 14.03 -17.19 3.07
N GLN A 65 14.52 -15.94 3.10
CA GLN A 65 15.42 -15.42 2.06
C GLN A 65 16.74 -16.19 2.03
N ARG A 66 17.34 -16.50 3.18
CA ARG A 66 18.57 -17.29 3.25
C ARG A 66 18.37 -18.66 2.65
N ASP A 67 17.32 -19.37 3.05
CA ASP A 67 17.04 -20.71 2.54
C ASP A 67 16.78 -20.70 1.03
N TYR A 68 16.18 -19.63 0.50
CA TYR A 68 16.02 -19.43 -0.94
C TYR A 68 17.36 -19.25 -1.67
N LEU A 69 18.24 -18.41 -1.14
CA LEU A 69 19.57 -18.19 -1.71
C LEU A 69 20.43 -19.46 -1.64
N ASP A 70 20.36 -20.21 -0.54
CA ASP A 70 21.06 -21.49 -0.40
C ASP A 70 20.59 -22.50 -1.45
N GLN A 71 19.27 -22.59 -1.69
CA GLN A 71 18.72 -23.41 -2.77
C GLN A 71 19.23 -22.95 -4.14
N LEU A 72 19.18 -21.66 -4.45
CA LEU A 72 19.73 -21.11 -5.71
C LEU A 72 21.19 -21.49 -5.92
N HIS A 73 22.02 -21.32 -4.89
CA HIS A 73 23.43 -21.70 -4.95
C HIS A 73 23.63 -23.20 -5.16
N CYS A 74 22.84 -24.05 -4.49
CA CYS A 74 22.88 -25.49 -4.70
C CYS A 74 22.49 -25.88 -6.12
N PHE A 75 21.42 -25.32 -6.67
CA PHE A 75 20.96 -25.62 -8.02
C PHE A 75 21.98 -25.20 -9.08
N HIS A 76 22.50 -23.98 -9.00
CA HIS A 76 23.55 -23.54 -9.94
C HIS A 76 24.88 -24.28 -9.75
N GLY A 77 25.19 -24.74 -8.54
CA GLY A 77 26.37 -25.57 -8.30
C GLY A 77 26.27 -26.97 -8.95
N LEU A 78 25.06 -27.47 -9.19
CA LEU A 78 24.83 -28.77 -9.85
C LEU A 78 24.91 -28.67 -11.38
N ASP A 79 24.52 -27.52 -11.97
CA ASP A 79 24.60 -27.28 -13.42
C ASP A 79 26.06 -27.12 -13.93
N VAL A 80 27.03 -26.88 -13.03
CA VAL A 80 28.45 -26.67 -13.37
C VAL A 80 29.26 -27.97 -13.48
N VAL A 81 28.68 -29.14 -13.18
CA VAL A 81 29.39 -30.43 -13.37
C VAL A 81 29.31 -30.85 -14.84
N PRO A 82 30.41 -30.81 -15.61
CA PRO A 82 30.42 -31.28 -16.99
C PRO A 82 30.52 -32.81 -16.97
N ASP A 83 29.53 -33.47 -17.56
CA ASP A 83 29.50 -34.93 -17.82
C ASP A 83 29.54 -35.78 -16.53
N PRO A 84 28.37 -36.11 -15.94
CA PRO A 84 28.35 -37.17 -14.96
C PRO A 84 28.64 -38.45 -15.74
N GLY A 85 29.86 -38.98 -15.61
CA GLY A 85 30.34 -40.12 -16.39
C GLY A 85 29.33 -41.29 -16.46
N PRO A 86 29.57 -42.30 -17.31
CA PRO A 86 28.56 -43.17 -17.96
C PRO A 86 27.55 -43.91 -17.06
N LEU A 87 27.67 -43.82 -15.74
CA LEU A 87 26.73 -44.30 -14.73
C LEU A 87 25.47 -43.43 -14.55
N LEU A 88 25.43 -42.19 -15.06
CA LEU A 88 24.26 -41.30 -14.92
C LEU A 88 23.47 -41.05 -16.22
N ASN A 89 23.92 -41.59 -17.36
CA ASN A 89 23.30 -41.47 -18.70
C ASN A 89 21.96 -42.23 -18.88
N GLY A 90 21.20 -42.43 -17.81
CA GLY A 90 19.89 -43.09 -17.85
C GLY A 90 18.99 -42.81 -16.65
N LEU A 91 19.38 -41.89 -15.77
CA LEU A 91 18.53 -41.40 -14.71
C LEU A 91 18.21 -39.94 -15.04
N ASP A 92 17.01 -39.70 -15.57
CA ASP A 92 16.41 -38.36 -15.55
C ASP A 92 16.29 -37.95 -14.07
N VAL A 93 17.34 -37.35 -13.52
CA VAL A 93 17.30 -36.74 -12.18
C VAL A 93 16.52 -35.44 -12.33
N VAL A 94 15.20 -35.58 -12.47
CA VAL A 94 14.28 -34.47 -12.22
C VAL A 94 14.50 -34.09 -10.76
N PRO A 95 14.93 -32.84 -10.46
CA PRO A 95 15.12 -32.44 -9.07
C PRO A 95 13.82 -32.65 -8.31
N ASP A 96 13.87 -33.33 -7.16
CA ASP A 96 12.69 -33.49 -6.31
C ASP A 96 12.10 -32.10 -6.03
N PRO A 97 10.85 -31.80 -6.45
CA PRO A 97 10.24 -30.51 -6.19
C PRO A 97 9.89 -30.33 -4.70
N GLY A 98 9.96 -31.39 -3.89
CA GLY A 98 9.61 -31.40 -2.47
C GLY A 98 10.25 -30.28 -1.64
N PRO A 99 11.59 -30.11 -1.65
CA PRO A 99 12.27 -29.03 -0.94
C PRO A 99 11.81 -27.63 -1.37
N LEU A 100 11.62 -27.39 -2.66
CA LEU A 100 11.20 -26.09 -3.17
C LEU A 100 9.73 -25.80 -2.85
N LEU A 101 8.86 -26.80 -2.96
CA LEU A 101 7.46 -26.67 -2.58
C LEU A 101 7.31 -26.44 -1.07
N ASN A 102 8.15 -27.07 -0.24
CA ASN A 102 8.22 -26.79 1.20
C ASN A 102 8.65 -25.34 1.49
N LEU A 103 9.63 -24.81 0.75
CA LEU A 103 10.01 -23.40 0.84
C LEU A 103 8.84 -22.49 0.41
N GLY A 104 8.14 -22.84 -0.67
CA GLY A 104 6.95 -22.11 -1.12
C GLY A 104 5.80 -22.09 -0.11
N ARG A 105 5.58 -23.21 0.59
CA ARG A 105 4.64 -23.26 1.73
C ARG A 105 5.08 -22.32 2.85
N ARG A 106 6.38 -22.31 3.19
CA ARG A 106 6.91 -21.41 4.22
C ARG A 106 6.74 -19.95 3.83
N VAL A 107 6.99 -19.58 2.57
CA VAL A 107 6.66 -18.25 2.04
C VAL A 107 5.18 -17.93 2.25
N ALA A 108 4.28 -18.85 1.92
CA ALA A 108 2.84 -18.66 2.15
C ALA A 108 2.50 -18.50 3.64
N THR A 109 3.16 -19.22 4.56
CA THR A 109 2.91 -19.10 6.00
C THR A 109 3.28 -17.74 6.59
N LEU A 110 4.11 -16.94 5.90
CA LEU A 110 4.39 -15.54 6.28
C LEU A 110 3.14 -14.65 6.17
N LEU A 111 2.18 -15.03 5.32
CA LEU A 111 0.88 -14.38 5.23
C LEU A 111 -0.07 -14.98 6.27
N PRO A 112 -0.92 -14.17 6.94
CA PRO A 112 -1.96 -14.70 7.82
C PRO A 112 -2.88 -15.71 7.11
N ALA A 113 -3.46 -16.65 7.87
CA ALA A 113 -4.38 -17.64 7.30
C ALA A 113 -5.55 -17.02 6.52
N THR A 114 -6.08 -15.89 7.01
CA THR A 114 -7.11 -15.11 6.32
C THR A 114 -6.62 -14.55 4.98
N ALA A 115 -5.35 -14.14 4.91
CA ALA A 115 -4.75 -13.64 3.70
C ALA A 115 -4.55 -14.76 2.65
N ARG A 116 -4.05 -15.93 3.10
CA ARG A 116 -3.94 -17.12 2.24
C ARG A 116 -5.30 -17.53 1.67
N GLN A 117 -6.33 -17.58 2.51
CA GLN A 117 -7.69 -17.91 2.05
C GLN A 117 -8.27 -16.87 1.09
N GLY A 118 -7.97 -15.58 1.32
CA GLY A 118 -8.39 -14.51 0.41
C GLY A 118 -7.73 -14.62 -0.97
N ILE A 119 -6.47 -15.05 -1.05
CA ILE A 119 -5.79 -15.36 -2.33
C ILE A 119 -6.51 -16.48 -3.05
N ILE A 120 -6.75 -17.62 -2.38
CA ILE A 120 -7.45 -18.77 -2.98
C ILE A 120 -8.83 -18.34 -3.50
N THR A 121 -9.57 -17.56 -2.71
CA THR A 121 -10.90 -17.08 -3.10
C THR A 121 -10.85 -16.13 -4.30
N ALA A 122 -9.82 -15.28 -4.40
CA ALA A 122 -9.61 -14.40 -5.56
C ALA A 122 -9.30 -15.22 -6.82
N VAL A 123 -8.48 -16.26 -6.70
CA VAL A 123 -8.17 -17.17 -7.82
C VAL A 123 -9.43 -17.88 -8.31
N ASP A 124 -10.21 -18.48 -7.41
CA ASP A 124 -11.47 -19.13 -7.76
C ASP A 124 -12.44 -18.17 -8.45
N ARG A 125 -12.48 -16.91 -8.02
CA ARG A 125 -13.34 -15.91 -8.62
C ARG A 125 -12.87 -15.52 -10.02
N ALA A 126 -11.58 -15.27 -10.21
CA ALA A 126 -11.00 -14.96 -11.50
C ALA A 126 -11.25 -16.10 -12.50
N ARG A 127 -11.07 -17.36 -12.06
CA ARG A 127 -11.41 -18.57 -12.83
C ARG A 127 -12.88 -18.64 -13.21
N ARG A 128 -13.80 -18.45 -12.25
CA ARG A 128 -15.26 -18.42 -12.52
C ARG A 128 -15.66 -17.33 -13.51
N ARG A 129 -14.94 -16.20 -13.52
CA ARG A 129 -15.18 -15.07 -14.44
C ARG A 129 -14.46 -15.22 -15.79
N GLY A 130 -13.61 -16.23 -15.94
CA GLY A 130 -12.81 -16.42 -17.15
C GLY A 130 -11.83 -15.29 -17.41
N CYS A 131 -11.29 -14.67 -16.35
CA CYS A 131 -10.35 -13.56 -16.46
C CYS A 131 -9.06 -13.79 -15.65
N PRO A 132 -7.95 -13.11 -16.01
CA PRO A 132 -6.70 -13.23 -15.27
C PRO A 132 -6.78 -12.52 -13.91
N LEU A 133 -5.96 -12.99 -12.96
CA LEU A 133 -5.78 -12.40 -11.64
C LEU A 133 -4.42 -11.68 -11.57
N GLN A 134 -4.44 -10.39 -11.27
CA GLN A 134 -3.24 -9.62 -10.93
C GLN A 134 -3.14 -9.45 -9.42
N ILE A 135 -2.06 -9.96 -8.84
CA ILE A 135 -1.70 -9.75 -7.44
C ILE A 135 -0.74 -8.57 -7.37
N ILE A 136 -1.11 -7.55 -6.59
CA ILE A 136 -0.25 -6.40 -6.31
C ILE A 136 0.23 -6.52 -4.86
N LEU A 137 1.53 -6.75 -4.70
CA LEU A 137 2.18 -6.67 -3.41
C LEU A 137 2.63 -5.23 -3.17
N GLU A 138 2.00 -4.56 -2.21
CA GLU A 138 2.30 -3.17 -1.88
C GLU A 138 2.80 -3.04 -0.44
N CYS A 139 4.00 -2.51 -0.25
CA CYS A 139 4.54 -2.21 1.07
C CYS A 139 4.72 -0.71 1.28
N THR A 140 4.90 -0.25 2.53
CA THR A 140 5.32 1.13 2.81
C THR A 140 6.83 1.25 2.89
N GLU A 141 7.33 2.47 3.10
CA GLU A 141 8.76 2.71 3.28
C GLU A 141 9.33 2.07 4.55
N GLU A 142 8.47 1.88 5.55
CA GLU A 142 8.79 1.28 6.85
C GLU A 142 8.75 -0.25 6.84
N THR A 143 8.24 -0.86 5.77
CA THR A 143 8.07 -2.32 5.65
C THR A 143 8.70 -2.87 4.37
N ARG A 144 9.73 -2.21 3.83
CA ARG A 144 10.37 -2.60 2.56
C ARG A 144 11.01 -3.97 2.61
N GLU A 145 11.34 -4.46 3.81
CA GLU A 145 12.01 -5.74 4.02
C GLU A 145 11.12 -6.92 3.62
N VAL A 146 9.81 -6.69 3.47
CA VAL A 146 8.87 -7.61 2.81
C VAL A 146 9.34 -7.96 1.39
N LEU A 147 10.02 -7.06 0.69
CA LEU A 147 10.54 -7.30 -0.66
C LEU A 147 11.71 -8.28 -0.71
N LEU A 148 12.29 -8.65 0.44
CA LEU A 148 13.32 -9.69 0.56
C LEU A 148 12.76 -11.10 0.34
N VAL A 149 11.47 -11.27 0.62
CA VAL A 149 10.81 -12.58 0.54
C VAL A 149 10.58 -12.93 -0.95
N PRO A 150 10.89 -14.15 -1.38
CA PRO A 150 10.64 -14.62 -2.74
C PRO A 150 9.15 -14.97 -2.91
N TRP A 151 8.29 -13.96 -2.93
CA TRP A 151 6.84 -14.11 -3.09
C TRP A 151 6.43 -14.88 -4.34
N GLU A 152 7.33 -14.96 -5.33
CA GLU A 152 7.20 -15.72 -6.55
C GLU A 152 7.05 -17.22 -6.30
N LEU A 153 7.58 -17.72 -5.17
CA LEU A 153 7.47 -19.11 -4.73
C LEU A 153 6.20 -19.41 -3.94
N ILE A 154 5.25 -18.48 -3.79
CA ILE A 154 4.06 -18.73 -2.98
C ILE A 154 3.30 -19.99 -3.44
N ALA A 155 3.20 -20.97 -2.54
CA ALA A 155 2.51 -22.22 -2.79
C ALA A 155 1.27 -22.34 -1.89
N LEU A 156 0.12 -22.68 -2.49
CA LEU A 156 -1.17 -22.77 -1.81
C LEU A 156 -1.98 -23.96 -2.36
N PRO A 157 -2.98 -24.49 -1.64
CA PRO A 157 -3.85 -25.55 -2.12
C PRO A 157 -5.03 -24.93 -2.92
N TRP A 158 -4.74 -24.39 -4.11
CA TRP A 158 -5.68 -23.57 -4.87
C TRP A 158 -6.30 -24.27 -6.10
N GLN A 159 -5.85 -25.48 -6.44
CA GLN A 159 -6.32 -26.24 -7.61
C GLN A 159 -7.46 -27.22 -7.31
N GLY A 160 -8.11 -27.14 -6.15
CA GLY A 160 -9.30 -27.96 -5.83
C GLY A 160 -9.01 -29.31 -5.16
N GLY A 161 -7.84 -29.46 -4.51
CA GLY A 161 -7.50 -30.59 -3.63
C GLY A 161 -6.53 -30.18 -2.52
N ASP A 162 -6.13 -31.11 -1.66
CA ASP A 162 -5.23 -30.86 -0.51
C ASP A 162 -3.74 -30.70 -0.89
N ARG A 163 -3.41 -30.69 -2.19
CA ARG A 163 -2.03 -30.52 -2.65
C ARG A 163 -1.75 -29.06 -2.92
N ASP A 164 -0.70 -28.55 -2.28
CA ASP A 164 -0.15 -27.23 -2.58
C ASP A 164 0.52 -27.24 -3.95
N ASP A 165 0.35 -26.14 -4.68
CA ASP A 165 1.05 -25.86 -5.93
C ASP A 165 1.45 -24.38 -6.02
N PHE A 166 2.47 -24.07 -6.81
CA PHE A 166 2.95 -22.70 -7.01
C PHE A 166 1.91 -21.88 -7.74
N LEU A 167 1.53 -20.75 -7.14
CA LEU A 167 0.48 -19.89 -7.68
C LEU A 167 0.89 -19.23 -9.01
N LEU A 168 2.18 -18.98 -9.19
CA LEU A 168 2.73 -18.19 -10.31
C LEU A 168 3.33 -19.06 -11.43
N LEU A 169 3.04 -20.37 -11.39
CA LEU A 169 3.17 -21.30 -12.52
C LEU A 169 1.84 -21.45 -13.29
N ASP A 170 0.92 -20.49 -13.12
CA ASP A 170 -0.27 -20.32 -13.97
C ASP A 170 -0.14 -18.98 -14.70
N ALA A 171 -0.15 -19.02 -16.04
CA ALA A 171 0.01 -17.83 -16.88
C ALA A 171 -1.12 -16.79 -16.73
N THR A 172 -2.24 -17.16 -16.09
CA THR A 172 -3.36 -16.27 -15.79
C THR A 172 -3.22 -15.53 -14.46
N ILE A 173 -2.22 -15.88 -13.64
CA ILE A 173 -1.96 -15.27 -12.33
C ILE A 173 -0.64 -14.49 -12.38
N THR A 174 -0.71 -13.19 -12.15
CA THR A 174 0.46 -12.30 -12.21
C THR A 174 0.79 -11.71 -10.85
N LEU A 175 2.05 -11.33 -10.62
CA LEU A 175 2.51 -10.67 -9.40
C LEU A 175 3.34 -9.43 -9.72
N VAL A 176 2.96 -8.29 -9.14
CA VAL A 176 3.66 -7.02 -9.25
C VAL A 176 4.06 -6.49 -7.87
N ARG A 177 5.31 -6.08 -7.72
CA ARG A 177 5.87 -5.48 -6.50
C ARG A 177 5.78 -3.95 -6.57
N GLN A 178 5.26 -3.33 -5.52
CA GLN A 178 5.08 -1.88 -5.39
C GLN A 178 5.50 -1.38 -4.01
N VAL A 179 6.10 -0.18 -3.95
CA VAL A 179 6.31 0.55 -2.69
C VAL A 179 5.45 1.80 -2.71
N ARG A 180 4.60 1.99 -1.71
CA ARG A 180 3.66 3.10 -1.64
C ARG A 180 4.37 4.45 -1.78
N GLY A 181 3.94 5.25 -2.74
CA GLY A 181 4.55 6.54 -3.07
C GLY A 181 5.87 6.48 -3.84
N ALA A 182 6.37 5.30 -4.20
CA ALA A 182 7.51 5.16 -5.09
C ALA A 182 7.06 5.20 -6.56
N GLY A 183 7.74 6.00 -7.36
CA GLY A 183 7.51 6.11 -8.80
C GLY A 183 6.18 6.77 -9.17
N VAL A 184 5.78 6.61 -10.43
CA VAL A 184 4.52 7.17 -10.96
C VAL A 184 3.57 6.02 -11.25
N GLN A 185 2.31 6.10 -10.82
CA GLN A 185 1.27 5.17 -11.29
C GLN A 185 0.92 5.41 -12.75
N ARG A 186 1.72 4.79 -13.61
CA ARG A 186 1.40 4.62 -15.01
C ARG A 186 1.70 3.17 -15.34
N PRO A 187 0.68 2.35 -15.64
CA PRO A 187 0.92 1.06 -16.25
C PRO A 187 1.78 1.25 -17.51
N PRO A 188 2.81 0.42 -17.75
CA PRO A 188 3.65 0.54 -18.93
C PRO A 188 2.79 0.39 -20.19
N GLN A 189 2.90 1.34 -21.12
CA GLN A 189 2.15 1.35 -22.38
C GLN A 189 3.02 0.90 -23.55
N LEU A 190 3.24 -0.41 -23.66
CA LEU A 190 4.04 -0.99 -24.74
C LEU A 190 3.19 -1.12 -26.02
N ARG A 191 3.56 -0.40 -27.07
CA ARG A 191 2.88 -0.37 -28.37
C ARG A 191 3.69 -1.12 -29.42
N GLN A 192 3.00 -1.90 -30.23
CA GLN A 192 3.59 -2.65 -31.34
C GLN A 192 3.73 -1.75 -32.59
N PRO A 193 4.79 -1.92 -33.40
CA PRO A 193 5.95 -2.80 -33.15
C PRO A 193 6.78 -2.28 -31.96
N LEU A 194 7.31 -3.18 -31.11
CA LEU A 194 8.12 -2.74 -29.97
C LEU A 194 9.42 -2.12 -30.47
N THR A 195 9.83 -1.04 -29.83
CA THR A 195 11.14 -0.44 -29.99
C THR A 195 12.01 -0.81 -28.79
N VAL A 196 13.01 -1.64 -29.05
CA VAL A 196 13.89 -2.20 -28.03
C VAL A 196 15.29 -1.64 -28.24
N GLN A 197 15.97 -1.31 -27.14
CA GLN A 197 17.40 -1.08 -27.12
C GLN A 197 18.02 -2.09 -26.17
N ALA A 198 18.71 -3.09 -26.70
CA ALA A 198 19.54 -3.99 -25.94
C ALA A 198 20.99 -3.49 -25.93
N LEU A 199 21.63 -3.50 -24.76
CA LEU A 199 23.02 -3.17 -24.58
C LEU A 199 23.69 -4.25 -23.74
N LEU A 200 24.75 -4.82 -24.30
CA LEU A 200 25.67 -5.73 -23.61
C LEU A 200 26.77 -4.89 -22.94
N ALA A 201 27.05 -5.17 -21.67
CA ALA A 201 28.28 -4.72 -21.04
C ALA A 201 29.11 -5.91 -20.57
N ASP A 202 30.25 -6.09 -21.23
CA ASP A 202 31.16 -7.22 -21.10
C ASP A 202 32.60 -6.68 -20.97
N PRO A 203 33.02 -6.25 -19.77
CA PRO A 203 34.35 -5.67 -19.56
C PRO A 203 35.46 -6.72 -19.70
N LEU A 204 36.65 -6.28 -20.10
CA LEU A 204 37.79 -7.16 -20.41
C LEU A 204 38.33 -7.91 -19.18
N ASP A 205 38.20 -7.35 -17.98
CA ASP A 205 38.62 -7.92 -16.70
C ASP A 205 37.49 -8.63 -15.95
N GLY A 206 36.32 -8.80 -16.59
CA GLY A 206 35.19 -9.57 -16.07
C GLY A 206 35.12 -11.00 -16.62
N GLU A 207 34.20 -11.80 -16.07
CA GLU A 207 33.83 -13.08 -16.68
C GLU A 207 33.05 -12.82 -17.98
N PRO A 208 33.43 -13.42 -19.12
CA PRO A 208 32.73 -13.20 -20.38
C PRO A 208 31.26 -13.60 -20.30
N ILE A 209 30.39 -12.76 -20.82
CA ILE A 209 28.95 -13.08 -20.96
C ILE A 209 28.72 -13.71 -22.33
N ASP A 210 28.25 -14.97 -22.37
CA ASP A 210 27.77 -15.54 -23.62
C ASP A 210 26.39 -14.95 -23.97
N TYR A 211 26.44 -13.97 -24.87
CA TYR A 211 25.25 -13.24 -25.31
C TYR A 211 24.53 -13.92 -26.47
N ALA A 212 25.10 -14.96 -27.10
CA ALA A 212 24.57 -15.53 -28.33
C ALA A 212 23.13 -16.08 -28.16
N PRO A 213 22.80 -16.80 -27.07
CA PRO A 213 21.42 -17.24 -26.84
C PRO A 213 20.43 -16.08 -26.66
N THR A 214 20.86 -15.01 -26.00
CA THR A 214 20.03 -13.82 -25.78
C THR A 214 19.78 -13.06 -27.09
N TYR A 215 20.81 -12.91 -27.92
CA TYR A 215 20.66 -12.29 -29.23
C TYR A 215 19.76 -13.11 -30.16
N ALA A 216 19.94 -14.44 -30.19
CA ALA A 216 19.09 -15.33 -30.97
C ALA A 216 17.61 -15.27 -30.53
N ALA A 217 17.34 -15.17 -29.22
CA ALA A 217 16.00 -14.99 -28.69
C ALA A 217 15.35 -13.68 -29.17
N LEU A 218 16.12 -12.59 -29.26
CA LEU A 218 15.65 -11.31 -29.82
C LEU A 218 15.39 -11.41 -31.33
N GLU A 219 16.28 -12.07 -32.08
CA GLU A 219 16.14 -12.25 -33.53
C GLU A 219 14.92 -13.11 -33.91
N GLN A 220 14.58 -14.10 -33.09
CA GLN A 220 13.40 -14.95 -33.31
C GLN A 220 12.08 -14.26 -32.97
N THR A 221 12.10 -13.19 -32.17
CA THR A 221 10.90 -12.52 -31.67
C THR A 221 10.63 -11.18 -32.35
N LEU A 222 11.69 -10.47 -32.73
CA LEU A 222 11.64 -9.21 -33.46
C LEU A 222 11.89 -9.48 -34.95
N THR A 223 11.35 -8.64 -35.84
CA THR A 223 11.70 -8.76 -37.26
C THR A 223 13.21 -8.53 -37.44
N PRO A 224 13.92 -9.24 -38.35
CA PRO A 224 15.37 -9.16 -38.49
C PRO A 224 15.97 -7.73 -38.51
N PRO A 225 15.44 -6.76 -39.27
CA PRO A 225 15.98 -5.39 -39.25
C PRO A 225 15.78 -4.67 -37.92
N VAL A 226 14.70 -4.98 -37.19
CA VAL A 226 14.43 -4.43 -35.85
C VAL A 226 15.33 -5.09 -34.81
N ALA A 227 15.55 -6.40 -34.89
CA ALA A 227 16.47 -7.12 -34.00
C ALA A 227 17.89 -6.56 -34.11
N ALA A 228 18.41 -6.44 -35.35
CA ALA A 228 19.74 -5.89 -35.61
C ALA A 228 19.87 -4.43 -35.14
N ALA A 229 18.84 -3.59 -35.32
CA ALA A 229 18.85 -2.22 -34.84
C ALA A 229 18.70 -2.12 -33.31
N SER A 230 18.10 -3.13 -32.68
CA SER A 230 17.87 -3.16 -31.23
C SER A 230 19.13 -3.54 -30.47
N TRP A 231 19.97 -4.41 -31.04
CA TRP A 231 21.17 -4.90 -30.38
C TRP A 231 22.38 -3.99 -30.58
N TYR A 232 23.02 -3.58 -29.48
CA TYR A 232 24.31 -2.90 -29.53
C TYR A 232 25.42 -3.84 -29.05
N ALA A 233 26.31 -4.22 -29.98
CA ALA A 233 27.46 -5.09 -29.75
C ALA A 233 28.79 -4.35 -29.59
N GLY A 234 28.77 -3.02 -29.44
CA GLY A 234 29.96 -2.22 -29.16
C GLY A 234 30.30 -2.21 -27.66
N VAL A 235 31.29 -1.40 -27.27
CA VAL A 235 31.72 -1.29 -25.86
C VAL A 235 30.56 -0.74 -25.01
N GLY A 236 30.13 -1.52 -24.00
CA GLY A 236 28.97 -1.25 -23.16
C GLY A 236 29.20 -0.16 -22.10
N THR A 237 29.63 1.03 -22.51
CA THR A 237 29.87 2.17 -21.62
C THR A 237 28.60 2.96 -21.31
N LEU A 238 28.64 3.77 -20.25
CA LEU A 238 27.56 4.72 -19.95
C LEU A 238 27.39 5.77 -21.06
N SER A 239 28.48 6.17 -21.72
CA SER A 239 28.45 7.13 -22.83
C SER A 239 27.76 6.52 -24.06
N ALA A 240 28.10 5.26 -24.39
CA ALA A 240 27.45 4.51 -25.46
C ALA A 240 25.95 4.32 -25.17
N LEU A 241 25.59 3.97 -23.93
CA LEU A 241 24.18 3.89 -23.53
C LEU A 241 23.47 5.23 -23.74
N ALA A 242 24.06 6.35 -23.31
CA ALA A 242 23.47 7.68 -23.46
C ALA A 242 23.26 8.05 -24.93
N GLU A 243 24.23 7.74 -25.80
CA GLU A 243 24.13 7.95 -27.25
C GLU A 243 23.00 7.12 -27.86
N ARG A 244 22.95 5.82 -27.53
CA ARG A 244 21.90 4.90 -27.99
C ARG A 244 20.50 5.37 -27.58
N LEU A 245 20.32 5.81 -26.34
CA LEU A 245 19.04 6.33 -25.85
C LEU A 245 18.60 7.58 -26.62
N ARG A 246 19.53 8.50 -26.94
CA ARG A 246 19.26 9.71 -27.74
C ARG A 246 18.89 9.37 -29.18
N LEU A 247 19.59 8.43 -29.81
CA LEU A 247 19.39 8.09 -31.22
C LEU A 247 18.11 7.29 -31.45
N HIS A 248 17.76 6.37 -30.54
CA HIS A 248 16.71 5.37 -30.79
C HIS A 248 15.41 5.59 -30.01
N SER A 249 15.43 6.39 -28.93
CA SER A 249 14.25 6.68 -28.08
C SER A 249 13.35 5.46 -27.82
N PRO A 250 13.90 4.35 -27.27
CA PRO A 250 13.20 3.07 -27.19
C PRO A 250 12.05 3.07 -26.17
N GLN A 251 11.08 2.16 -26.36
CA GLN A 251 10.07 1.83 -25.35
C GLN A 251 10.62 0.86 -24.28
N VAL A 252 11.55 -0.01 -24.67
CA VAL A 252 12.20 -1.00 -23.80
C VAL A 252 13.71 -0.82 -23.84
N LEU A 253 14.34 -0.65 -22.69
CA LEU A 253 15.79 -0.77 -22.53
C LEU A 253 16.10 -2.13 -21.90
N HIS A 254 16.92 -2.95 -22.55
CA HIS A 254 17.39 -4.25 -22.06
C HIS A 254 18.88 -4.14 -21.78
N LEU A 255 19.24 -4.32 -20.51
CA LEU A 255 20.63 -4.34 -20.07
C LEU A 255 21.02 -5.78 -19.78
N LEU A 256 22.00 -6.29 -20.53
CA LEU A 256 22.66 -7.56 -20.28
C LEU A 256 24.04 -7.26 -19.70
N CYS A 257 24.20 -7.53 -18.41
CA CYS A 257 25.45 -7.27 -17.69
C CYS A 257 25.51 -8.07 -16.39
N HIS A 258 26.69 -8.15 -15.79
CA HIS A 258 26.82 -8.72 -14.45
C HIS A 258 26.20 -7.82 -13.38
N GLY A 259 25.83 -8.44 -12.25
CA GLY A 259 25.44 -7.73 -11.03
C GLY A 259 26.33 -8.18 -9.87
N GLN A 260 26.89 -7.22 -9.13
CA GLN A 260 27.79 -7.50 -8.02
C GLN A 260 27.36 -6.79 -6.74
N GLU A 261 27.58 -7.46 -5.60
CA GLU A 261 27.44 -6.86 -4.29
C GLU A 261 28.59 -5.89 -4.00
N ALA A 262 28.26 -4.72 -3.44
CA ALA A 262 29.19 -3.71 -2.97
C ALA A 262 29.01 -3.51 -1.46
N THR A 263 30.10 -3.40 -0.72
CA THR A 263 30.07 -3.00 0.69
C THR A 263 30.36 -1.50 0.78
N LEU A 264 29.42 -0.74 1.34
CA LEU A 264 29.55 0.69 1.60
C LEU A 264 30.38 0.94 2.87
N SER A 265 30.93 2.15 3.01
CA SER A 265 31.80 2.55 4.13
C SER A 265 31.18 2.35 5.53
N ALA A 266 29.85 2.23 5.61
CA ALA A 266 29.10 1.98 6.85
C ALA A 266 28.80 0.49 7.12
N GLY A 267 29.40 -0.44 6.36
CA GLY A 267 29.16 -1.88 6.43
C GLY A 267 27.84 -2.33 5.79
N ALA A 268 27.07 -1.40 5.22
CA ALA A 268 25.87 -1.71 4.46
C ALA A 268 26.21 -2.32 3.10
N LYS A 269 25.42 -3.29 2.66
CA LYS A 269 25.55 -3.91 1.33
C LYS A 269 24.62 -3.22 0.33
N ARG A 270 25.02 -3.15 -0.94
CA ARG A 270 24.19 -2.76 -2.09
C ARG A 270 24.51 -3.63 -3.30
N HIS A 271 23.66 -3.65 -4.32
CA HIS A 271 23.98 -4.29 -5.60
C HIS A 271 24.20 -3.21 -6.67
N ASP A 272 25.24 -3.38 -7.48
CA ASP A 272 25.55 -2.49 -8.60
C ASP A 272 25.60 -3.31 -9.91
N LEU A 273 25.29 -2.65 -11.04
CA LEU A 273 25.47 -3.21 -12.38
C LEU A 273 26.93 -3.05 -12.78
N ILE A 274 27.48 -4.03 -13.50
CA ILE A 274 28.85 -3.94 -14.01
C ILE A 274 28.82 -3.55 -15.48
N PHE A 275 29.23 -2.32 -15.76
CA PHE A 275 29.39 -1.79 -17.10
C PHE A 275 30.84 -1.86 -17.55
N THR A 276 31.10 -1.54 -18.82
CA THR A 276 32.46 -1.35 -19.32
C THR A 276 32.83 0.13 -19.17
N HIS A 277 33.99 0.42 -18.61
CA HIS A 277 34.59 1.77 -18.61
C HIS A 277 35.20 2.07 -19.99
N GLU A 278 35.54 3.33 -20.27
CA GLU A 278 36.15 3.75 -21.54
C GLU A 278 37.53 3.11 -21.81
N ASP A 279 38.22 2.65 -20.76
CA ASP A 279 39.48 1.88 -20.86
C ASP A 279 39.28 0.37 -21.05
N GLY A 280 38.03 -0.09 -21.17
CA GLY A 280 37.66 -1.49 -21.33
C GLY A 280 37.56 -2.28 -20.01
N GLN A 281 37.90 -1.69 -18.87
CA GLN A 281 37.81 -2.35 -17.56
C GLN A 281 36.39 -2.26 -16.97
N GLN A 282 36.15 -2.97 -15.88
CA GLN A 282 34.87 -2.95 -15.18
C GLN A 282 34.58 -1.58 -14.55
N GLN A 283 33.36 -1.10 -14.75
CA GLN A 283 32.80 0.07 -14.09
C GLN A 283 31.58 -0.35 -13.27
N ARG A 284 31.60 -0.09 -11.96
CA ARG A 284 30.43 -0.32 -11.10
C ARG A 284 29.45 0.83 -11.28
N VAL A 285 28.21 0.52 -11.65
CA VAL A 285 27.16 1.50 -11.96
C VAL A 285 25.97 1.26 -11.05
N SER A 286 25.67 2.24 -10.21
CA SER A 286 24.48 2.24 -9.38
C SER A 286 23.24 2.72 -10.14
N ALA A 287 22.05 2.47 -9.59
CA ALA A 287 20.82 3.05 -10.12
C ALA A 287 20.83 4.59 -10.15
N PHE A 288 21.58 5.24 -9.26
CA PHE A 288 21.69 6.70 -9.21
C PHE A 288 22.50 7.27 -10.38
N GLU A 289 23.48 6.53 -10.86
CA GLU A 289 24.28 6.91 -12.03
C GLU A 289 23.54 6.59 -13.33
N LEU A 290 22.80 5.48 -13.37
CA LEU A 290 22.01 5.08 -14.54
C LEU A 290 20.79 6.00 -14.76
N ALA A 291 20.07 6.36 -13.69
CA ALA A 291 18.77 7.04 -13.80
C ALA A 291 18.78 8.38 -14.57
N PRO A 292 19.77 9.28 -14.40
CA PRO A 292 19.85 10.52 -15.18
C PRO A 292 19.87 10.27 -16.69
N LEU A 293 20.53 9.21 -17.16
CA LEU A 293 20.63 8.88 -18.59
C LEU A 293 19.27 8.49 -19.18
N LEU A 294 18.38 7.92 -18.38
CA LEU A 294 17.05 7.49 -18.84
C LEU A 294 16.16 8.65 -19.27
N SER A 295 16.46 9.87 -18.81
CA SER A 295 15.77 11.08 -19.26
C SER A 295 15.95 11.35 -20.77
N LEU A 296 16.96 10.75 -21.39
CA LEU A 296 17.23 10.83 -22.82
C LEU A 296 16.24 10.01 -23.67
N ALA A 297 15.47 9.10 -23.04
CA ALA A 297 14.47 8.26 -23.69
C ALA A 297 13.06 8.56 -23.15
N PRO A 298 12.38 9.63 -23.63
CA PRO A 298 11.05 10.01 -23.14
C PRO A 298 9.95 8.98 -23.41
N GLN A 299 10.16 8.06 -24.35
CA GLN A 299 9.22 6.99 -24.67
C GLN A 299 9.39 5.75 -23.78
N LEU A 300 10.43 5.70 -22.94
CA LEU A 300 10.77 4.53 -22.14
C LEU A 300 9.60 4.12 -21.23
N GLN A 301 9.10 2.92 -21.44
CA GLN A 301 8.03 2.31 -20.63
C GLN A 301 8.59 1.25 -19.69
N MET A 302 9.72 0.66 -20.05
CA MET A 302 10.27 -0.51 -19.39
C MET A 302 11.79 -0.54 -19.40
N ILE A 303 12.37 -1.04 -18.31
CA ILE A 303 13.72 -1.59 -18.31
C ILE A 303 13.67 -3.08 -17.98
N LEU A 304 14.37 -3.90 -18.77
CA LEU A 304 14.68 -5.29 -18.46
C LEU A 304 16.14 -5.36 -17.98
N LEU A 305 16.34 -5.66 -16.71
CA LEU A 305 17.65 -5.88 -16.10
C LEU A 305 17.95 -7.38 -16.09
N GLN A 306 18.64 -7.86 -17.12
CA GLN A 306 19.23 -9.20 -17.14
C GLN A 306 20.59 -9.13 -16.44
N ALA A 307 20.53 -8.90 -15.13
CA ALA A 307 21.69 -8.79 -14.26
C ALA A 307 21.38 -9.40 -12.89
N CYS A 308 22.30 -10.20 -12.37
CA CYS A 308 22.14 -10.90 -11.11
C CYS A 308 21.81 -9.94 -9.96
N TYR A 309 20.88 -10.33 -9.08
CA TYR A 309 20.47 -9.56 -7.89
C TYR A 309 19.91 -8.14 -8.14
N SER A 310 19.69 -7.73 -9.38
CA SER A 310 19.16 -6.41 -9.74
C SER A 310 17.75 -6.11 -9.19
N GLY A 311 16.97 -7.17 -8.94
CA GLY A 311 15.65 -7.12 -8.29
C GLY A 311 15.69 -7.31 -6.78
N SER A 312 16.85 -7.69 -6.22
CA SER A 312 17.01 -8.04 -4.82
C SER A 312 17.47 -6.87 -3.96
N THR A 313 16.92 -6.83 -2.74
CA THR A 313 17.37 -5.90 -1.69
C THR A 313 18.33 -6.68 -0.77
N PRO A 314 19.49 -6.12 -0.39
CA PRO A 314 20.34 -6.74 0.61
C PRO A 314 19.70 -6.67 2.01
N PRO A 315 19.88 -7.68 2.88
CA PRO A 315 19.45 -7.60 4.27
C PRO A 315 20.16 -6.44 4.99
N GLN A 316 19.40 -5.61 5.72
CA GLN A 316 19.99 -4.56 6.56
C GLN A 316 20.45 -5.14 7.89
N THR A 317 21.71 -4.93 8.27
CA THR A 317 22.19 -5.23 9.62
C THR A 317 21.87 -4.03 10.53
N SER A 318 21.25 -4.28 11.68
CA SER A 318 20.70 -3.25 12.59
C SER A 318 21.74 -2.33 13.26
N LYS A 319 23.04 -2.44 12.92
CA LYS A 319 24.13 -1.76 13.63
C LYS A 319 24.51 -0.37 13.09
N SER A 320 23.91 0.13 12.01
CA SER A 320 24.35 1.38 11.37
C SER A 320 23.41 2.59 11.58
N ALA A 321 22.42 2.49 12.46
CA ALA A 321 21.61 3.65 12.86
C ALA A 321 22.19 4.32 14.12
N THR A 322 23.42 4.84 14.02
CA THR A 322 23.88 5.86 14.98
C THR A 322 23.52 7.23 14.42
N ASP A 323 22.84 8.01 15.26
CA ASP A 323 22.32 9.35 15.01
C ASP A 323 23.39 10.32 14.46
N SER A 324 23.41 10.52 13.15
CA SER A 324 23.71 11.80 12.46
C SER A 324 23.75 11.57 10.94
N ASP A 325 23.16 12.50 10.19
CA ASP A 325 23.12 12.60 8.72
C ASP A 325 22.21 11.64 7.92
N SER A 326 20.95 12.07 7.77
CA SER A 326 20.00 11.71 6.70
C SER A 326 19.58 10.22 6.60
N VAL A 327 18.74 9.78 7.55
CA VAL A 327 18.03 8.48 7.54
C VAL A 327 17.34 8.15 6.20
N VAL A 328 17.00 9.16 5.39
CA VAL A 328 16.38 8.98 4.06
C VAL A 328 17.41 8.70 2.95
N GLY A 329 18.64 9.23 3.07
CA GLY A 329 19.72 9.02 2.10
C GLY A 329 20.32 7.62 2.18
N ALA A 330 20.67 7.18 3.39
CA ALA A 330 21.18 5.83 3.65
C ALA A 330 20.18 4.73 3.25
N ARG A 331 18.88 4.91 3.53
CA ARG A 331 17.82 3.97 3.13
C ARG A 331 17.59 3.88 1.61
N ARG A 332 17.94 4.90 0.85
CA ARG A 332 17.86 4.88 -0.63
C ARG A 332 19.11 4.24 -1.25
N ALA A 333 20.24 4.23 -0.55
CA ALA A 333 21.48 3.61 -1.04
C ALA A 333 21.45 2.06 -0.98
N ILE A 334 20.50 1.47 -0.24
CA ILE A 334 20.43 0.02 0.06
C ILE A 334 19.17 -0.62 -0.57
N GLU A 335 18.47 0.06 -1.49
CA GLU A 335 17.30 -0.50 -2.19
C GLU A 335 17.71 -1.29 -3.44
N SER A 336 16.83 -2.16 -3.95
CA SER A 336 17.09 -2.85 -5.22
C SER A 336 17.21 -1.87 -6.38
N ILE A 337 18.05 -2.20 -7.37
CA ILE A 337 18.26 -1.37 -8.57
C ILE A 337 16.92 -1.12 -9.27
N ALA A 338 16.09 -2.16 -9.39
CA ALA A 338 14.76 -2.05 -9.96
C ALA A 338 13.86 -1.02 -9.25
N LEU A 339 13.80 -1.04 -7.92
CA LEU A 339 13.00 -0.09 -7.15
C LEU A 339 13.52 1.35 -7.28
N ALA A 340 14.85 1.53 -7.25
CA ALA A 340 15.48 2.84 -7.45
C ALA A 340 15.13 3.44 -8.83
N LEU A 341 15.15 2.63 -9.89
CA LEU A 341 14.78 3.07 -11.23
C LEU A 341 13.28 3.41 -11.34
N VAL A 342 12.40 2.62 -10.73
CA VAL A 342 10.96 2.95 -10.64
C VAL A 342 10.74 4.30 -9.94
N ARG A 343 11.43 4.55 -8.81
CA ARG A 343 11.37 5.85 -8.12
C ARG A 343 11.79 7.03 -8.99
N LYS A 344 12.70 6.79 -9.93
CA LYS A 344 13.21 7.80 -10.87
C LYS A 344 12.30 8.02 -12.07
N GLY A 345 11.15 7.35 -12.11
CA GLY A 345 10.07 7.61 -13.07
C GLY A 345 9.94 6.56 -14.17
N VAL A 346 10.73 5.48 -14.13
CA VAL A 346 10.55 4.35 -15.05
C VAL A 346 9.22 3.66 -14.72
N PRO A 347 8.28 3.50 -15.69
CA PRO A 347 6.96 2.95 -15.40
C PRO A 347 6.99 1.51 -14.88
N ALA A 348 7.87 0.67 -15.42
CA ALA A 348 8.08 -0.70 -14.96
C ALA A 348 9.52 -1.16 -15.13
N VAL A 349 9.99 -1.99 -14.21
CA VAL A 349 11.30 -2.66 -14.30
C VAL A 349 11.13 -4.15 -14.07
N VAL A 350 11.62 -4.96 -15.02
CA VAL A 350 11.80 -6.40 -14.86
C VAL A 350 13.24 -6.64 -14.42
N ALA A 351 13.45 -7.43 -13.38
CA ALA A 351 14.77 -7.65 -12.82
C ALA A 351 14.91 -9.08 -12.29
N MET A 352 16.14 -9.49 -11.96
CA MET A 352 16.43 -10.84 -11.44
C MET A 352 16.74 -10.78 -9.94
N GLN A 353 16.16 -11.69 -9.16
CA GLN A 353 16.42 -11.76 -7.71
C GLN A 353 17.75 -12.43 -7.34
N GLY A 354 18.36 -13.17 -8.26
CA GLY A 354 19.56 -13.97 -8.02
C GLY A 354 20.34 -14.20 -9.31
N GLN A 355 21.29 -15.12 -9.24
CA GLN A 355 21.93 -15.68 -10.43
C GLN A 355 20.89 -16.50 -11.21
N VAL A 356 20.94 -16.44 -12.54
CA VAL A 356 20.01 -17.12 -13.43
C VAL A 356 20.81 -17.92 -14.45
N ALA A 357 20.42 -19.16 -14.71
CA ALA A 357 21.04 -19.96 -15.76
C ALA A 357 20.82 -19.30 -17.13
N GLN A 358 21.85 -19.31 -17.98
CA GLN A 358 21.81 -18.56 -19.24
C GLN A 358 20.74 -19.08 -20.20
N ASP A 359 20.58 -20.41 -20.30
CA ASP A 359 19.54 -21.04 -21.12
C ASP A 359 18.13 -20.69 -20.63
N ALA A 360 17.93 -20.72 -19.30
CA ALA A 360 16.67 -20.30 -18.69
C ALA A 360 16.37 -18.81 -18.97
N ALA A 361 17.38 -17.94 -18.90
CA ALA A 361 17.25 -16.53 -19.24
C ALA A 361 16.90 -16.33 -20.72
N ALA A 362 17.50 -17.08 -21.64
CA ALA A 362 17.20 -17.01 -23.07
C ALA A 362 15.74 -17.41 -23.36
N ILE A 363 15.25 -18.49 -22.74
CA ILE A 363 13.85 -18.94 -22.85
C ILE A 363 12.89 -17.86 -22.31
N PHE A 364 13.23 -17.26 -21.16
CA PHE A 364 12.45 -16.18 -20.58
C PHE A 364 12.36 -14.98 -21.54
N ILE A 365 13.50 -14.54 -22.09
CA ILE A 365 13.59 -13.39 -22.99
C ILE A 365 12.81 -13.62 -24.27
N GLN A 366 12.99 -14.79 -24.89
CA GLN A 366 12.25 -15.19 -26.08
C GLN A 366 10.73 -15.14 -25.81
N THR A 367 10.28 -15.74 -24.71
CA THR A 367 8.85 -15.79 -24.38
C THR A 367 8.32 -14.39 -24.05
N LEU A 368 9.05 -13.62 -23.24
CA LEU A 368 8.69 -12.26 -22.83
C LEU A 368 8.48 -11.37 -24.06
N TYR A 369 9.47 -11.26 -24.95
CA TYR A 369 9.35 -10.42 -26.13
C TYR A 369 8.29 -10.94 -27.09
N SER A 370 8.13 -12.25 -27.26
CA SER A 370 7.08 -12.84 -28.09
C SER A 370 5.68 -12.40 -27.62
N GLU A 371 5.42 -12.47 -26.31
CA GLU A 371 4.14 -12.07 -25.71
C GLU A 371 3.91 -10.56 -25.80
N LEU A 372 4.94 -9.75 -25.53
CA LEU A 372 4.84 -8.29 -25.68
C LEU A 372 4.58 -7.87 -27.13
N GLN A 373 5.16 -8.58 -28.11
CA GLN A 373 4.87 -8.39 -29.54
C GLN A 373 3.43 -8.74 -29.91
N ARG A 374 2.82 -9.69 -29.20
CA ARG A 374 1.40 -10.06 -29.36
C ARG A 374 0.43 -9.10 -28.69
N GLY A 375 0.93 -8.06 -28.02
CA GLY A 375 0.07 -7.10 -27.30
C GLY A 375 -0.28 -7.51 -25.88
N GLN A 376 0.39 -8.54 -25.34
CA GLN A 376 0.16 -8.95 -23.96
C GLN A 376 0.69 -7.89 -22.98
N HIS A 377 -0.02 -7.73 -21.86
CA HIS A 377 0.47 -6.88 -20.76
C HIS A 377 1.78 -7.44 -20.19
N LEU A 378 2.64 -6.55 -19.69
CA LEU A 378 3.94 -6.92 -19.15
C LEU A 378 3.86 -8.08 -18.15
N ASP A 379 3.03 -7.94 -17.13
CA ASP A 379 2.93 -8.89 -16.05
C ASP A 379 2.44 -10.27 -16.54
N GLY A 380 1.57 -10.29 -17.56
CA GLY A 380 1.20 -11.49 -18.28
C GLY A 380 2.35 -12.10 -19.10
N ALA A 381 3.15 -11.27 -19.77
CA ALA A 381 4.32 -11.73 -20.52
C ALA A 381 5.40 -12.33 -19.60
N VAL A 382 5.58 -11.75 -18.41
CA VAL A 382 6.46 -12.32 -17.37
C VAL A 382 5.91 -13.65 -16.86
N ALA A 383 4.60 -13.75 -16.58
CA ALA A 383 4.00 -15.00 -16.14
C ALA A 383 4.15 -16.13 -17.18
N ALA A 384 3.95 -15.81 -18.46
CA ALA A 384 4.22 -16.75 -19.56
C ALA A 384 5.70 -17.16 -19.61
N GLY A 385 6.63 -16.22 -19.43
CA GLY A 385 8.06 -16.49 -19.36
C GLY A 385 8.44 -17.44 -18.22
N ARG A 386 7.87 -17.26 -17.02
CA ARG A 386 8.10 -18.18 -15.88
C ARG A 386 7.62 -19.59 -16.19
N LEU A 387 6.42 -19.70 -16.76
CA LEU A 387 5.87 -21.00 -17.16
C LEU A 387 6.74 -21.69 -18.22
N ALA A 388 7.26 -20.94 -19.19
CA ALA A 388 8.16 -21.47 -20.22
C ALA A 388 9.49 -21.96 -19.63
N MET A 389 10.09 -21.21 -18.70
CA MET A 389 11.30 -21.64 -17.98
C MET A 389 11.06 -22.95 -17.22
N HIS A 390 9.95 -23.03 -16.49
CA HIS A 390 9.58 -24.22 -15.73
C HIS A 390 9.34 -25.44 -16.65
N ALA A 391 8.61 -25.24 -17.75
CA ALA A 391 8.32 -26.30 -18.73
C ALA A 391 9.58 -26.82 -19.43
N ALA A 392 10.63 -26.00 -19.54
CA ALA A 392 11.93 -26.38 -20.09
C ALA A 392 12.84 -27.10 -19.08
N GLY A 393 12.34 -27.43 -17.87
CA GLY A 393 13.09 -28.18 -16.87
C GLY A 393 13.88 -27.33 -15.87
N SER A 394 13.79 -26.00 -15.93
CA SER A 394 14.38 -25.17 -14.87
C SER A 394 13.57 -25.34 -13.57
N ALA A 395 14.21 -25.92 -12.56
CA ALA A 395 13.57 -26.19 -11.28
C ALA A 395 13.29 -24.91 -10.47
N LEU A 396 14.19 -23.92 -10.53
CA LEU A 396 14.16 -22.75 -9.66
C LEU A 396 14.24 -21.39 -10.38
N ASP A 397 14.84 -21.31 -11.58
CA ASP A 397 15.08 -20.02 -12.24
C ASP A 397 13.79 -19.27 -12.57
N TRP A 398 12.70 -19.99 -12.81
CA TRP A 398 11.37 -19.40 -13.06
C TRP A 398 10.92 -18.46 -11.94
N SER A 399 11.46 -18.60 -10.71
CA SER A 399 11.15 -17.74 -9.57
C SER A 399 11.93 -16.42 -9.54
N LEU A 400 13.00 -16.29 -10.35
CA LEU A 400 13.92 -15.16 -10.31
C LEU A 400 13.39 -13.88 -10.96
N PRO A 401 12.69 -13.90 -12.12
CA PRO A 401 12.20 -12.69 -12.74
C PRO A 401 11.14 -12.02 -11.88
N VAL A 402 11.30 -10.73 -11.59
CA VAL A 402 10.36 -9.93 -10.81
C VAL A 402 9.99 -8.64 -11.50
N VAL A 403 8.77 -8.16 -11.22
CA VAL A 403 8.25 -6.92 -11.80
C VAL A 403 8.05 -5.87 -10.71
N TYR A 404 8.75 -4.76 -10.85
CA TYR A 404 8.53 -3.54 -10.05
C TYR A 404 7.76 -2.52 -10.88
N GLN A 405 6.74 -1.88 -10.28
CA GLN A 405 5.98 -0.79 -10.89
C GLN A 405 5.76 0.35 -9.91
N GLY A 406 5.47 1.55 -10.44
CA GLY A 406 5.12 2.70 -9.63
C GLY A 406 3.81 2.51 -8.86
N SER A 407 3.79 2.94 -7.60
CA SER A 407 2.61 2.89 -6.72
C SER A 407 1.88 4.23 -6.66
N ARG A 408 0.65 4.22 -6.10
CA ARG A 408 -0.15 5.41 -5.82
C ARG A 408 0.74 6.42 -5.08
N PRO A 409 0.68 7.72 -5.43
CA PRO A 409 1.35 8.73 -4.64
C PRO A 409 0.94 8.53 -3.18
N ALA A 410 1.92 8.39 -2.29
CA ALA A 410 1.64 8.51 -0.87
C ALA A 410 1.03 9.90 -0.69
N ASP A 411 -0.13 9.99 -0.02
CA ASP A 411 -0.69 11.30 0.30
C ASP A 411 0.40 12.15 0.96
N PRO A 412 0.56 13.45 0.61
CA PRO A 412 1.59 14.27 1.23
C PRO A 412 1.40 14.23 2.75
N VAL A 413 2.35 13.58 3.42
CA VAL A 413 2.32 13.31 4.85
C VAL A 413 2.77 14.58 5.58
N THR A 414 1.85 15.49 5.86
CA THR A 414 2.14 16.64 6.73
C THR A 414 2.03 16.25 8.21
N TRP A 415 2.53 17.07 9.13
CA TRP A 415 2.56 16.73 10.56
C TRP A 415 1.15 16.48 11.14
N TYR A 416 0.15 17.21 10.64
CA TYR A 416 -1.23 17.09 11.09
C TYR A 416 -1.93 15.85 10.50
N THR A 417 -1.45 15.27 9.39
CA THR A 417 -1.95 13.97 8.91
C THR A 417 -1.42 12.82 9.76
N ARG A 418 -0.13 12.85 10.13
CA ARG A 418 0.45 11.84 11.04
C ARG A 418 -0.23 11.84 12.39
N LEU A 419 -0.59 13.02 12.91
CA LEU A 419 -1.31 13.14 14.17
C LEU A 419 -2.74 12.57 14.05
N ALA A 420 -3.43 12.86 12.94
CA ALA A 420 -4.76 12.32 12.67
C ALA A 420 -4.76 10.79 12.51
N ASP A 421 -3.79 10.24 11.77
CA ASP A 421 -3.66 8.80 11.56
C ASP A 421 -3.28 8.10 12.88
N ARG A 422 -2.33 8.65 13.66
CA ARG A 422 -1.99 8.14 15.00
C ARG A 422 -3.15 8.21 15.98
N ALA A 423 -3.93 9.30 15.97
CA ALA A 423 -5.13 9.40 16.80
C ALA A 423 -6.18 8.37 16.35
N GLY A 424 -6.36 8.19 15.04
CA GLY A 424 -7.27 7.22 14.47
C GLY A 424 -6.87 5.76 14.71
N THR A 425 -5.57 5.44 14.81
CA THR A 425 -5.10 4.11 15.21
C THR A 425 -5.22 3.91 16.72
N ALA A 426 -4.85 4.90 17.53
CA ALA A 426 -4.99 4.86 18.98
C ALA A 426 -6.46 4.68 19.40
N LEU A 427 -7.41 5.34 18.73
CA LEU A 427 -8.85 5.19 19.00
C LEU A 427 -9.42 3.81 18.62
N ARG A 428 -8.70 3.02 17.82
CA ARG A 428 -9.07 1.64 17.48
C ARG A 428 -8.50 0.60 18.46
N ASP A 429 -7.56 1.00 19.32
CA ASP A 429 -7.00 0.11 20.32
C ASP A 429 -8.07 -0.27 21.37
N PRO A 430 -8.35 -1.57 21.59
CA PRO A 430 -9.29 -2.03 22.60
C PRO A 430 -8.98 -1.54 24.03
N ALA A 431 -7.70 -1.32 24.36
CA ALA A 431 -7.31 -0.77 25.65
C ALA A 431 -7.73 0.70 25.77
N VAL A 432 -7.47 1.51 24.74
CA VAL A 432 -7.87 2.92 24.68
C VAL A 432 -9.40 3.06 24.66
N GLN A 433 -10.11 2.21 23.91
CA GLN A 433 -11.58 2.21 23.90
C GLN A 433 -12.17 1.86 25.28
N ARG A 434 -11.61 0.87 25.98
CA ARG A 434 -12.02 0.55 27.36
C ARG A 434 -11.72 1.70 28.31
N MET A 435 -10.55 2.35 28.18
CA MET A 435 -10.18 3.51 28.98
C MET A 435 -11.17 4.67 28.77
N LEU A 436 -11.50 4.99 27.51
CA LEU A 436 -12.46 6.04 27.17
C LEU A 436 -13.86 5.75 27.71
N ARG A 437 -14.35 4.51 27.56
CA ARG A 437 -15.63 4.07 28.15
C ARG A 437 -15.61 4.20 29.68
N GLY A 438 -14.54 3.76 30.32
CA GLY A 438 -14.34 3.89 31.76
C GLY A 438 -14.34 5.35 32.22
N MET A 439 -13.68 6.24 31.47
CA MET A 439 -13.64 7.67 31.78
C MET A 439 -15.02 8.32 31.68
N VAL A 440 -15.83 7.95 30.67
CA VAL A 440 -17.21 8.45 30.54
C VAL A 440 -18.11 7.94 31.67
N LEU A 441 -17.99 6.66 32.04
CA LEU A 441 -18.75 6.08 33.16
C LEU A 441 -18.35 6.71 34.51
N LEU A 442 -17.05 6.91 34.73
CA LEU A 442 -16.54 7.60 35.92
C LEU A 442 -17.09 9.02 35.99
N TRP A 443 -17.11 9.75 34.87
CA TRP A 443 -17.72 11.07 34.79
C TRP A 443 -19.21 11.04 35.09
N ALA A 444 -19.96 10.09 34.54
CA ALA A 444 -21.38 9.95 34.84
C ALA A 444 -21.64 9.65 36.33
N LEU A 445 -20.77 8.86 36.96
CA LEU A 445 -20.84 8.59 38.40
C LEU A 445 -20.59 9.85 39.23
N ILE A 446 -19.57 10.64 38.89
CA ILE A 446 -19.30 11.93 39.55
C ILE A 446 -20.51 12.86 39.46
N LEU A 447 -21.19 12.87 38.31
CA LEU A 447 -22.40 13.68 38.11
C LEU A 447 -23.60 13.20 38.92
N LEU A 448 -23.80 11.88 38.97
CA LEU A 448 -24.87 11.29 39.77
C LEU A 448 -24.66 11.62 41.26
N VAL A 449 -23.46 11.36 41.79
CA VAL A 449 -23.13 11.60 43.19
C VAL A 449 -23.18 13.09 43.52
N GLY A 450 -22.52 13.93 42.71
CA GLY A 450 -22.51 15.38 42.90
C GLY A 450 -23.90 16.01 42.80
N GLY A 451 -24.72 15.56 41.85
CA GLY A 451 -26.11 15.99 41.68
C GLY A 451 -26.99 15.62 42.88
N ILE A 452 -26.91 14.37 43.36
CA ILE A 452 -27.64 13.91 44.55
C ILE A 452 -27.18 14.67 45.80
N SER A 453 -25.87 14.83 46.01
CA SER A 453 -25.33 15.58 47.15
C SER A 453 -25.82 17.03 47.13
N LEU A 454 -25.83 17.69 45.98
CA LEU A 454 -26.34 19.06 45.89
C LEU A 454 -27.85 19.17 46.09
N TRP A 455 -28.60 18.17 45.63
CA TRP A 455 -30.04 18.09 45.85
C TRP A 455 -30.38 17.95 47.35
N LEU A 456 -29.60 17.16 48.09
CA LEU A 456 -29.79 16.93 49.52
C LEU A 456 -29.28 18.10 50.38
N LEU A 457 -28.16 18.73 50.01
CA LEU A 457 -27.49 19.75 50.83
C LEU A 457 -28.01 21.18 50.59
N VAL A 458 -28.65 21.46 49.44
CA VAL A 458 -29.15 22.80 49.09
C VAL A 458 -30.62 22.72 48.63
N PRO A 459 -31.58 22.56 49.57
CA PRO A 459 -32.97 22.22 49.26
C PRO A 459 -33.75 23.33 48.53
N GLU A 460 -33.41 24.60 48.81
CA GLU A 460 -34.06 25.75 48.16
C GLU A 460 -33.55 26.04 46.74
N GLY A 461 -32.53 25.29 46.28
CA GLY A 461 -32.01 25.36 44.92
C GLY A 461 -31.21 26.62 44.64
N ARG A 462 -29.88 26.48 44.52
CA ARG A 462 -29.02 27.58 44.04
C ARG A 462 -29.37 27.86 42.57
N LYS A 463 -29.84 29.08 42.26
CA LYS A 463 -30.14 29.49 40.88
C LYS A 463 -28.83 29.91 40.18
N ILE A 464 -28.46 29.25 39.09
CA ILE A 464 -27.26 29.61 38.29
C ILE A 464 -27.71 30.21 36.94
N PRO A 465 -27.25 31.43 36.56
CA PRO A 465 -27.74 32.15 35.38
C PRO A 465 -27.28 31.54 34.05
N LEU A 466 -28.15 30.91 33.28
CA LEU A 466 -27.79 30.20 32.03
C LEU A 466 -27.24 31.09 30.89
N THR A 467 -27.00 32.37 31.12
CA THR A 467 -26.54 33.34 30.11
C THR A 467 -25.23 32.92 29.45
N THR A 468 -24.22 32.54 30.23
CA THR A 468 -22.91 32.09 29.73
C THR A 468 -23.01 30.81 28.89
N PRO A 469 -23.64 29.71 29.37
CA PRO A 469 -23.78 28.51 28.54
C PRO A 469 -24.65 28.73 27.29
N LEU A 470 -25.68 29.58 27.36
CA LEU A 470 -26.46 29.95 26.17
C LEU A 470 -25.63 30.74 25.15
N GLN A 471 -24.76 31.65 25.58
CA GLN A 471 -23.85 32.37 24.69
C GLN A 471 -22.80 31.44 24.06
N ALA A 472 -22.20 30.56 24.86
CA ALA A 472 -21.29 29.53 24.38
C ALA A 472 -21.95 28.64 23.32
N LEU A 473 -23.22 28.28 23.53
CA LEU A 473 -23.98 27.48 22.58
C LEU A 473 -24.29 28.22 21.25
N ARG A 474 -24.55 29.52 21.31
CA ARG A 474 -24.69 30.34 20.09
C ARG A 474 -23.39 30.37 19.29
N ILE A 475 -22.26 30.54 19.96
CA ILE A 475 -20.92 30.49 19.33
C ILE A 475 -20.68 29.11 18.74
N TRP A 476 -21.02 28.04 19.48
CA TRP A 476 -20.92 26.67 19.03
C TRP A 476 -21.66 26.42 17.70
N VAL A 477 -22.91 26.89 17.58
CA VAL A 477 -23.67 26.75 16.32
C VAL A 477 -23.06 27.59 15.21
N GLY A 478 -22.66 28.84 15.49
CA GLY A 478 -22.00 29.69 14.49
C GLY A 478 -20.72 29.06 13.93
N VAL A 479 -19.88 28.51 14.81
CA VAL A 479 -18.66 27.79 14.43
C VAL A 479 -18.98 26.43 13.81
N GLY A 480 -20.01 25.73 14.26
CA GLY A 480 -20.44 24.45 13.69
C GLY A 480 -20.99 24.56 12.27
N LEU A 481 -21.55 25.72 11.91
CA LEU A 481 -22.00 25.99 10.54
C LEU A 481 -20.83 26.33 9.60
N THR A 482 -19.85 27.08 10.09
CA THR A 482 -18.79 27.68 9.25
C THR A 482 -17.45 26.94 9.33
N GLY A 483 -17.03 26.50 10.52
CA GLY A 483 -15.77 25.82 10.78
C GLY A 483 -15.58 24.52 10.00
N PRO A 484 -16.49 23.53 10.11
CA PRO A 484 -16.44 22.30 9.32
C PRO A 484 -16.43 22.55 7.81
N ALA A 485 -17.16 23.57 7.34
CA ALA A 485 -17.14 23.97 5.93
C ALA A 485 -15.77 24.53 5.50
N ILE A 486 -15.13 25.36 6.33
CA ILE A 486 -13.78 25.88 6.08
C ILE A 486 -12.75 24.74 6.07
N ILE A 487 -12.84 23.81 7.03
CA ILE A 487 -11.97 22.63 7.11
C ILE A 487 -12.14 21.76 5.86
N ALA A 488 -13.37 21.44 5.50
CA ALA A 488 -13.68 20.72 4.28
C ALA A 488 -13.15 21.49 3.06
N ALA A 489 -13.39 22.79 2.95
CA ALA A 489 -12.90 23.60 1.84
C ALA A 489 -11.35 23.71 1.79
N GLY A 490 -10.65 23.61 2.92
CA GLY A 490 -9.19 23.64 3.00
C GLY A 490 -8.53 22.32 2.55
N GLN A 491 -9.24 21.20 2.63
CA GLN A 491 -8.75 19.87 2.23
C GLN A 491 -8.82 19.62 0.69
N ARG A 492 -8.58 20.66 -0.13
CA ARG A 492 -8.80 20.64 -1.60
C ARG A 492 -7.83 19.77 -2.41
N ASP A 493 -6.62 19.52 -1.90
CA ASP A 493 -5.55 18.85 -2.67
C ASP A 493 -5.87 17.42 -3.13
N VAL A 494 -6.76 16.72 -2.43
CA VAL A 494 -7.09 15.31 -2.76
C VAL A 494 -8.17 15.23 -3.85
N ALA A 495 -9.14 16.14 -3.84
CA ALA A 495 -10.27 16.15 -4.79
C ALA A 495 -9.92 16.73 -6.17
N GLN A 496 -8.83 17.50 -6.26
CA GLN A 496 -8.39 18.12 -7.52
C GLN A 496 -7.34 17.30 -8.28
N ARG A 497 -6.98 16.08 -7.83
CA ARG A 497 -6.12 15.18 -8.61
C ARG A 497 -6.74 14.95 -9.98
N ALA A 498 -6.07 15.43 -11.03
CA ALA A 498 -6.56 15.47 -12.41
C ALA A 498 -6.92 14.09 -13.01
N ALA A 499 -6.58 12.99 -12.32
CA ALA A 499 -6.78 11.61 -12.75
C ALA A 499 -8.04 10.91 -12.20
N LEU A 500 -8.84 11.54 -11.32
CA LEU A 500 -10.02 10.87 -10.73
C LEU A 500 -11.28 11.05 -11.59
N ASP A 501 -11.97 9.94 -11.86
CA ASP A 501 -13.28 9.89 -12.52
C ASP A 501 -14.30 10.81 -11.80
N ARG A 502 -15.24 11.38 -12.56
CA ARG A 502 -16.22 12.36 -12.08
C ARG A 502 -17.06 11.82 -10.94
N LYS A 503 -17.38 10.52 -10.93
CA LYS A 503 -18.16 9.86 -9.87
C LYS A 503 -17.37 9.78 -8.56
N VAL A 504 -16.12 9.30 -8.62
CA VAL A 504 -15.22 9.23 -7.46
C VAL A 504 -14.97 10.61 -6.87
N ARG A 505 -14.77 11.62 -7.72
CA ARG A 505 -14.57 13.01 -7.28
C ARG A 505 -15.79 13.61 -6.56
N ARG A 506 -17.01 13.18 -6.91
CA ARG A 506 -18.23 13.60 -6.21
C ARG A 506 -18.33 12.90 -4.86
N ALA A 507 -18.15 11.59 -4.83
CA ALA A 507 -18.23 10.79 -3.61
C ALA A 507 -17.19 11.21 -2.55
N VAL A 508 -15.94 11.47 -2.96
CA VAL A 508 -14.89 11.97 -2.05
C VAL A 508 -15.28 13.34 -1.47
N ARG A 509 -15.85 14.24 -2.28
CA ARG A 509 -16.38 15.52 -1.78
C ARG A 509 -17.54 15.30 -0.80
N TYR A 510 -18.42 14.35 -1.06
CA TYR A 510 -19.55 14.10 -0.17
C TYR A 510 -19.10 13.54 1.18
N ALA A 511 -18.17 12.58 1.18
CA ALA A 511 -17.61 12.01 2.39
C ALA A 511 -16.78 13.02 3.20
N GLN A 512 -16.04 13.90 2.53
CA GLN A 512 -15.33 15.02 3.15
C GLN A 512 -16.27 15.94 3.93
N TRP A 513 -17.30 16.45 3.27
CA TRP A 513 -18.24 17.37 3.91
C TRP A 513 -19.03 16.66 5.01
N GLY A 514 -19.56 15.46 4.75
CA GLY A 514 -20.28 14.68 5.75
C GLY A 514 -19.41 14.35 6.99
N GLY A 515 -18.17 13.92 6.78
CA GLY A 515 -17.24 13.59 7.85
C GLY A 515 -16.83 14.81 8.68
N ALA A 516 -16.66 15.98 8.05
CA ALA A 516 -16.31 17.21 8.76
C ALA A 516 -17.41 17.62 9.76
N TYR A 517 -18.67 17.66 9.32
CA TYR A 517 -19.80 18.02 10.17
C TYR A 517 -20.09 16.96 11.23
N MET A 518 -20.01 15.67 10.87
CA MET A 518 -20.19 14.57 11.82
C MET A 518 -19.14 14.61 12.95
N GLY A 519 -17.88 14.84 12.59
CA GLY A 519 -16.79 14.88 13.57
C GLY A 519 -16.88 16.05 14.52
N PHE A 520 -17.24 17.24 14.01
CA PHE A 520 -17.52 18.40 14.86
C PHE A 520 -18.68 18.14 15.82
N ALA A 521 -19.78 17.59 15.30
CA ALA A 521 -20.99 17.37 16.09
C ALA A 521 -20.78 16.33 17.20
N LEU A 522 -20.16 15.17 16.88
CA LEU A 522 -19.94 14.10 17.86
C LEU A 522 -18.99 14.51 18.98
N ALA A 523 -17.80 15.00 18.63
CA ALA A 523 -16.83 15.46 19.63
C ALA A 523 -17.36 16.65 20.43
N GLY A 524 -18.14 17.49 19.75
CA GLY A 524 -18.84 18.62 20.32
C GLY A 524 -19.87 18.28 21.38
N ILE A 525 -20.77 17.33 21.10
CA ILE A 525 -21.77 16.87 22.06
C ILE A 525 -21.08 16.38 23.33
N VAL A 526 -20.03 15.58 23.20
CA VAL A 526 -19.26 15.08 24.34
C VAL A 526 -18.61 16.24 25.10
N GLY A 527 -17.87 17.11 24.43
CA GLY A 527 -17.18 18.22 25.07
C GLY A 527 -18.12 19.25 25.69
N LEU A 528 -19.21 19.62 25.01
CA LEU A 528 -20.24 20.52 25.53
C LEU A 528 -20.96 19.91 26.72
N SER A 529 -21.29 18.62 26.67
CA SER A 529 -21.94 17.95 27.81
C SER A 529 -21.05 18.01 29.05
N LEU A 530 -19.75 17.72 28.91
CA LEU A 530 -18.77 17.83 30.00
C LEU A 530 -18.57 19.27 30.48
N TRP A 531 -18.65 20.25 29.58
CA TRP A 531 -18.47 21.65 29.96
C TRP A 531 -19.71 22.22 30.68
N VAL A 532 -20.92 21.91 30.17
CA VAL A 532 -22.19 22.28 30.79
C VAL A 532 -22.34 21.59 32.14
N THR A 533 -21.84 20.36 32.33
CA THR A 533 -21.90 19.68 33.63
C THR A 533 -21.05 20.36 34.70
N LEU A 534 -19.83 20.77 34.37
CA LEU A 534 -18.98 21.55 35.29
C LEU A 534 -19.68 22.85 35.71
N TRP A 535 -20.43 23.43 34.78
CA TRP A 535 -21.28 24.59 35.00
C TRP A 535 -22.45 24.28 35.96
N LEU A 536 -23.16 23.18 35.71
CA LEU A 536 -24.27 22.69 36.54
C LEU A 536 -23.83 22.19 37.92
N LEU A 537 -22.57 21.80 38.12
CA LEU A 537 -22.01 21.47 39.43
C LEU A 537 -21.53 22.71 40.20
N GLY A 538 -21.61 23.90 39.59
CA GLY A 538 -21.13 25.14 40.18
C GLY A 538 -19.60 25.22 40.28
N ALA A 539 -18.85 24.39 39.56
CA ALA A 539 -17.39 24.39 39.59
C ALA A 539 -16.81 25.75 39.17
N PHE A 540 -17.44 26.42 38.20
CA PHE A 540 -17.05 27.76 37.74
C PHE A 540 -17.46 28.89 38.69
N ALA A 541 -18.29 28.64 39.70
CA ALA A 541 -18.63 29.66 40.70
C ALA A 541 -17.43 30.04 41.58
N TRP A 542 -16.41 29.17 41.63
CA TRP A 542 -15.19 29.34 42.43
C TRP A 542 -14.01 29.85 41.60
N MET A 543 -14.22 30.20 40.34
CA MET A 543 -13.17 30.58 39.39
C MET A 543 -13.49 31.88 38.64
N PRO A 544 -12.47 32.63 38.17
CA PRO A 544 -12.68 33.76 37.26
C PRO A 544 -13.41 33.34 35.98
N ALA A 545 -14.33 34.18 35.49
CA ALA A 545 -15.12 33.91 34.28
C ALA A 545 -14.27 33.60 33.02
N ALA A 546 -13.03 34.10 32.97
CA ALA A 546 -12.07 33.78 31.90
C ALA A 546 -11.78 32.27 31.77
N TRP A 547 -11.78 31.52 32.87
CA TRP A 547 -11.52 30.07 32.85
C TRP A 547 -12.67 29.27 32.25
N ALA A 548 -13.91 29.72 32.44
CA ALA A 548 -15.07 29.12 31.78
C ALA A 548 -14.98 29.28 30.25
N TRP A 549 -14.58 30.46 29.77
CA TRP A 549 -14.37 30.72 28.35
C TRP A 549 -13.14 30.01 27.78
N PHE A 550 -12.05 29.92 28.54
CA PHE A 550 -10.84 29.19 28.13
C PHE A 550 -11.13 27.69 27.95
N SER A 551 -11.80 27.06 28.94
CA SER A 551 -12.20 25.65 28.85
C SER A 551 -13.20 25.39 27.71
N PHE A 552 -14.13 26.32 27.45
CA PHE A 552 -14.99 26.26 26.27
C PHE A 552 -14.18 26.33 24.96
N GLY A 553 -13.16 27.19 24.91
CA GLY A 553 -12.23 27.26 23.78
C GLY A 553 -11.51 25.94 23.50
N ILE A 554 -11.11 25.20 24.55
CA ILE A 554 -10.53 23.86 24.41
C ILE A 554 -11.53 22.88 23.80
N VAL A 555 -12.79 22.89 24.26
CA VAL A 555 -13.86 22.05 23.69
C VAL A 555 -14.06 22.34 22.21
N LEU A 556 -14.07 23.63 21.83
CA LEU A 556 -14.23 24.05 20.45
C LEU A 556 -13.06 23.58 19.56
N LEU A 557 -11.82 23.74 20.05
CA LEU A 557 -10.62 23.29 19.34
C LEU A 557 -10.59 21.77 19.19
N ALA A 558 -10.95 21.02 20.23
CA ALA A 558 -11.05 19.57 20.17
C ALA A 558 -12.07 19.10 19.14
N ALA A 559 -13.23 19.77 19.06
CA ALA A 559 -14.25 19.48 18.07
C ALA A 559 -13.83 19.80 16.63
N LEU A 560 -13.14 20.92 16.41
CA LEU A 560 -12.55 21.25 15.10
C LEU A 560 -11.45 20.27 14.71
N GLY A 561 -10.65 19.80 15.67
CA GLY A 561 -9.68 18.72 15.48
C GLY A 561 -10.36 17.41 15.04
N ALA A 562 -11.42 17.01 15.75
CA ALA A 562 -12.22 15.82 15.40
C ALA A 562 -12.91 15.96 14.04
N SER A 563 -13.40 17.15 13.69
CA SER A 563 -13.93 17.47 12.36
C SER A 563 -12.90 17.16 11.27
N TYR A 564 -11.66 17.64 11.44
CA TYR A 564 -10.58 17.39 10.49
C TYR A 564 -10.27 15.89 10.36
N ILE A 565 -10.11 15.19 11.48
CA ILE A 565 -9.74 13.76 11.53
C ILE A 565 -10.83 12.89 10.87
N ILE A 566 -12.10 13.11 11.24
CA ILE A 566 -13.22 12.31 10.73
C ILE A 566 -13.49 12.63 9.26
N SER A 567 -13.40 13.91 8.85
CA SER A 567 -13.45 14.30 7.43
C SER A 567 -12.44 13.51 6.60
N ARG A 568 -11.18 13.47 7.06
CA ARG A 568 -10.09 12.77 6.37
C ARG A 568 -10.30 11.26 6.33
N SER A 569 -10.71 10.66 7.45
CA SER A 569 -11.03 9.24 7.53
C SER A 569 -12.11 8.85 6.52
N GLN A 570 -13.19 9.63 6.45
CA GLN A 570 -14.30 9.40 5.52
C GLN A 570 -13.89 9.59 4.06
N GLN A 571 -13.04 10.58 3.74
CA GLN A 571 -12.46 10.74 2.40
C GLN A 571 -11.71 9.48 1.94
N HIS A 572 -10.88 8.92 2.83
CA HIS A 572 -10.09 7.73 2.50
C HIS A 572 -11.00 6.52 2.29
N SER A 573 -12.00 6.32 3.15
CA SER A 573 -13.02 5.29 2.97
C SER A 573 -13.79 5.45 1.65
N ALA A 574 -14.14 6.67 1.25
CA ALA A 574 -14.85 6.92 0.00
C ALA A 574 -14.02 6.59 -1.24
N MET A 575 -12.71 6.88 -1.23
CA MET A 575 -11.81 6.50 -2.34
C MET A 575 -11.73 4.99 -2.54
N ILE A 576 -11.89 4.21 -1.47
CA ILE A 576 -11.87 2.74 -1.50
C ILE A 576 -13.25 2.21 -1.91
N LEU A 577 -14.31 2.64 -1.23
CA LEU A 577 -15.67 2.12 -1.42
C LEU A 577 -16.26 2.45 -2.80
N THR A 578 -15.90 3.60 -3.38
CA THR A 578 -16.38 3.99 -4.72
C THR A 578 -15.80 3.16 -5.86
N GLN A 579 -14.71 2.42 -5.61
CA GLN A 579 -14.18 1.43 -6.56
C GLN A 579 -15.01 0.15 -6.56
N VAL A 580 -15.80 -0.09 -5.50
CA VAL A 580 -16.67 -1.26 -5.34
C VAL A 580 -18.09 -0.94 -5.79
N ASP A 581 -18.67 0.13 -5.23
CA ASP A 581 -20.01 0.61 -5.59
C ASP A 581 -20.13 2.12 -5.36
N ALA A 582 -20.25 2.86 -6.46
CA ALA A 582 -20.40 4.30 -6.42
C ALA A 582 -21.79 4.76 -5.95
N SER A 583 -22.79 3.87 -5.92
CA SER A 583 -24.15 4.20 -5.49
C SER A 583 -24.29 4.44 -3.99
N ILE A 584 -23.32 3.96 -3.20
CA ILE A 584 -23.25 4.16 -1.74
C ILE A 584 -23.20 5.66 -1.39
N PHE A 585 -22.56 6.48 -2.24
CA PHE A 585 -22.41 7.93 -2.01
C PHE A 585 -23.37 8.77 -2.86
N ASP A 586 -24.66 8.38 -2.89
CA ASP A 586 -25.71 9.16 -3.54
C ASP A 586 -26.14 10.38 -2.69
N TRP A 587 -26.80 11.36 -3.32
CA TRP A 587 -27.28 12.59 -2.69
C TRP A 587 -28.22 12.32 -1.50
N ARG A 588 -28.92 11.19 -1.50
CA ARG A 588 -29.80 10.75 -0.40
C ARG A 588 -29.01 10.52 0.89
N MET A 589 -27.81 9.93 0.80
CA MET A 589 -26.97 9.70 1.98
C MET A 589 -26.39 11.00 2.53
N LEU A 590 -26.13 11.98 1.67
CA LEU A 590 -25.79 13.33 2.10
C LEU A 590 -26.93 14.03 2.83
N LEU A 591 -28.16 13.89 2.35
CA LEU A 591 -29.33 14.43 3.05
C LEU A 591 -29.43 13.82 4.44
N VAL A 592 -29.24 12.51 4.56
CA VAL A 592 -29.23 11.81 5.85
C VAL A 592 -28.10 12.31 6.75
N LEU A 593 -26.86 12.40 6.25
CA LEU A 593 -25.71 12.89 7.01
C LEU A 593 -25.88 14.35 7.45
N LEU A 594 -26.46 15.20 6.58
CA LEU A 594 -26.76 16.59 6.88
C LEU A 594 -27.86 16.69 7.93
N VAL A 595 -28.95 15.92 7.80
CA VAL A 595 -30.02 15.87 8.79
C VAL A 595 -29.48 15.40 10.13
N VAL A 596 -28.67 14.34 10.15
CA VAL A 596 -28.02 13.84 11.37
C VAL A 596 -27.12 14.92 11.97
N ALA A 597 -26.27 15.58 11.17
CA ALA A 597 -25.40 16.64 11.67
C ALA A 597 -26.17 17.84 12.23
N VAL A 598 -27.21 18.30 11.53
CA VAL A 598 -28.09 19.40 12.00
C VAL A 598 -28.81 18.99 13.28
N THR A 599 -29.29 17.76 13.35
CA THR A 599 -29.93 17.22 14.55
C THR A 599 -28.94 17.19 15.72
N LEU A 600 -27.73 16.66 15.51
CA LEU A 600 -26.69 16.61 16.52
C LEU A 600 -26.22 18.01 16.98
N LEU A 601 -26.23 19.00 16.09
CA LEU A 601 -25.96 20.41 16.43
C LEU A 601 -27.11 21.05 17.21
N ALA A 602 -28.35 20.58 17.04
CA ALA A 602 -29.54 21.08 17.73
C ALA A 602 -29.78 20.42 19.10
N VAL A 603 -29.30 19.18 19.31
CA VAL A 603 -29.45 18.44 20.58
C VAL A 603 -29.02 19.26 21.81
N PRO A 604 -27.89 19.98 21.81
CA PRO A 604 -27.50 20.80 22.96
C PRO A 604 -28.52 21.91 23.31
N PHE A 605 -29.19 22.50 22.32
CA PHE A 605 -30.28 23.48 22.54
C PHE A 605 -31.48 22.81 23.19
N PHE A 606 -31.87 21.63 22.70
CA PHE A 606 -32.99 20.88 23.25
C PHE A 606 -32.75 20.45 24.70
N VAL A 607 -31.53 19.99 25.02
CA VAL A 607 -31.15 19.62 26.39
C VAL A 607 -31.18 20.84 27.32
N LEU A 608 -30.60 21.97 26.91
CA LEU A 608 -30.63 23.19 27.73
C LEU A 608 -32.04 23.79 27.86
N PHE A 609 -32.87 23.67 26.81
CA PHE A 609 -34.28 24.06 26.83
C PHE A 609 -35.10 23.21 27.80
N LEU A 610 -34.94 21.89 27.78
CA LEU A 610 -35.59 20.98 28.74
C LEU A 610 -35.15 21.22 30.18
N LEU A 611 -33.90 21.63 30.38
CA LEU A 611 -33.36 21.92 31.70
C LEU A 611 -33.80 23.30 32.23
N SER A 612 -34.11 24.25 31.34
CA SER A 612 -34.64 25.56 31.73
C SER A 612 -36.14 25.47 32.02
N ASN A 613 -36.55 25.70 33.28
CA ASN A 613 -37.98 25.82 33.58
C ASN A 613 -38.54 27.09 32.90
N GLU A 614 -39.80 26.98 32.45
CA GLU A 614 -40.52 27.99 31.66
C GLU A 614 -40.15 29.45 32.03
N PHE A 615 -39.64 30.18 31.04
CA PHE A 615 -39.42 31.63 31.04
C PHE A 615 -38.45 32.27 32.07
N ALA A 616 -37.73 31.53 32.94
CA ALA A 616 -36.97 32.17 34.04
C ALA A 616 -35.44 32.29 33.87
N GLY A 617 -34.77 31.56 32.97
CA GLY A 617 -33.31 31.70 32.74
C GLY A 617 -32.38 31.06 33.80
N TYR A 618 -32.90 30.17 34.65
CA TYR A 618 -32.15 29.45 35.70
C TYR A 618 -32.50 27.95 35.73
N CYS A 619 -31.58 27.09 36.18
CA CYS A 619 -31.78 25.65 36.43
C CYS A 619 -31.62 25.29 37.92
N TYR A 620 -32.32 24.24 38.38
CA TYR A 620 -32.06 23.59 39.67
C TYR A 620 -30.94 22.55 39.51
N LEU A 621 -29.81 22.70 40.24
CA LEU A 621 -28.59 21.91 40.02
C LEU A 621 -28.79 20.39 40.13
N GLY A 622 -29.52 19.94 41.14
CA GLY A 622 -29.63 18.51 41.48
C GLY A 622 -30.30 17.67 40.38
N PRO A 623 -31.57 17.94 40.03
CA PRO A 623 -32.28 17.19 38.99
C PRO A 623 -31.61 17.24 37.61
N ALA A 624 -31.02 18.39 37.26
CA ALA A 624 -30.32 18.58 35.98
C ALA A 624 -29.07 17.71 35.84
N ALA A 625 -28.25 17.63 36.90
CA ALA A 625 -27.05 16.80 36.92
C ALA A 625 -27.40 15.30 36.87
N ILE A 626 -28.47 14.88 37.56
CA ILE A 626 -28.95 13.49 37.57
C ILE A 626 -29.46 13.08 36.18
N ALA A 627 -30.28 13.92 35.53
CA ALA A 627 -30.80 13.65 34.20
C ALA A 627 -29.67 13.47 33.17
N LEU A 628 -28.64 14.32 33.25
CA LEU A 628 -27.51 14.26 32.32
C LEU A 628 -26.60 13.04 32.58
N ALA A 629 -26.44 12.62 33.85
CA ALA A 629 -25.75 11.39 34.20
C ALA A 629 -26.45 10.16 33.59
N LEU A 630 -27.79 10.10 33.67
CA LEU A 630 -28.57 9.00 33.09
C LEU A 630 -28.47 8.95 31.56
N ILE A 631 -28.42 10.10 30.88
CA ILE A 631 -28.21 10.18 29.42
C ILE A 631 -26.82 9.63 29.05
N LEU A 632 -25.77 10.02 29.77
CA LEU A 632 -24.40 9.55 29.51
C LEU A 632 -24.26 8.02 29.72
N VAL A 633 -24.86 7.49 30.79
CA VAL A 633 -24.89 6.03 31.04
C VAL A 633 -25.64 5.29 29.93
N SER A 634 -26.80 5.82 29.51
CA SER A 634 -27.60 5.25 28.42
C SER A 634 -26.81 5.19 27.10
N MET A 635 -26.07 6.26 26.75
CA MET A 635 -25.23 6.29 25.56
C MET A 635 -24.12 5.22 25.59
N VAL A 636 -23.49 4.99 26.74
CA VAL A 636 -22.43 3.96 26.87
C VAL A 636 -23.02 2.55 26.77
N ILE A 637 -24.18 2.30 27.39
CA ILE A 637 -24.83 0.98 27.39
C ILE A 637 -25.41 0.62 26.01
N LEU A 638 -26.08 1.57 25.33
CA LEU A 638 -26.63 1.37 24.00
C LEU A 638 -25.52 1.23 22.94
N GLY A 639 -24.42 1.98 23.08
CA GLY A 639 -23.24 1.82 22.24
C GLY A 639 -22.48 0.51 22.46
N GLY A 640 -22.68 -0.16 23.60
CA GLY A 640 -22.10 -1.47 23.92
C GLY A 640 -22.91 -2.67 23.42
N ARG A 641 -24.22 -2.51 23.16
CA ARG A 641 -25.09 -3.62 22.70
C ARG A 641 -25.00 -3.91 21.20
N GLY A 642 -24.40 -3.04 20.41
CA GLY A 642 -24.20 -3.25 18.97
C GLY A 642 -23.04 -4.20 18.60
N SER A 643 -22.34 -4.78 19.58
CA SER A 643 -21.17 -5.65 19.35
C SER A 643 -21.39 -7.15 19.63
N ASP A 644 -22.58 -7.54 20.11
CA ASP A 644 -22.90 -8.95 20.46
C ASP A 644 -24.01 -9.56 19.58
N GLY A 645 -24.25 -9.00 18.39
CA GLY A 645 -25.25 -9.48 17.41
C GLY A 645 -24.61 -10.00 16.13
#